data_AF-A0A925NQH4-F1
#
_entry.id   AF-A0A925NQH4-F1
#
_cell.length_a   1.000
_cell.length_b   1.000
_cell.length_c   1.000
_cell.angle_alpha   90.00
_cell.angle_beta   90.00
_cell.angle_gamma   90.00
#
_symmetry.space_group_name_H-M   'P 1'
#
loop_
_entity.id
_entity.type
_entity.pdbx_description
1 polymer ?
#
loop_
_entity_poly.entity_id
_entity_poly.type
_entity_poly.pdbx_seq_one_letter_code
_entity_poly.pdbx_strand_id
1 'polypeptide(L)'
;MPKSSRRNGSGPRPTTATKYDAHHNVLNKTYGAFADLRRELSDSKAAVAERAELLKLFSSCADSQRAWLLLEDYFERLSLSRKDFTSRDWWPRLMAATGPARLEETAILFLRANRPLPTELLAHANFDRFAEVEEAEREQQLVQDLETWLFPPSHPHLDSPRATLRLFCELKPMEESPGLFGLELDFHLFRPRTGDKTRSWKEIADLTTRASHEQELFSPPDWELIQWLADTYVDRKDLPDTIVLTGLDLLQWLVRWGDHGRLELKGDHLPLSFQGHVVDFKPHLDSMNEELTFTHHLLLPGGGVRSLGDAKFFHGRPSLALVDRSFYLLRNSPPMALLGKWSKRQALPVQKLSHRLLTLLRKTQPSNGVNWDQLCVAHTARPQFVFELADETVRLRLLALSERDQSIWRWTGHEWQIEEPRERPTDKPEILDDSRLDESIQWLRRLDWFTPEPGLWIGDANENFLNILAATWPARPASAEFLGNPAFHRLFLQPRQLRPQLVVRGSGIDWFTVSAEWEQEGLKLTPADLHRLQSATGRFVKLPDAGWLELDTAAVQSAHEALADLGVDGLSAIPQKVGLQQAAHLDETGLGRFVDSAHARNLRKSLGEFKGVPDFDLPANIHAELRPYQKEGFNFLCHLTRHKLGGILADDMGLGKTLQTLAWLAWLRGQNGKHPRPALVICPASVLHNWRR
;
A
#
# COMPACT_ATOMS: atom_id res chain seq x y z
N MET A 1 2.85 -16.46 3.89
CA MET A 1 4.27 -16.31 4.31
C MET A 1 4.97 -15.48 3.25
N PRO A 2 5.75 -14.42 3.55
CA PRO A 2 6.63 -14.22 4.69
C PRO A 2 6.28 -12.99 5.57
N LYS A 3 7.11 -12.75 6.58
CA LYS A 3 6.90 -11.98 7.82
C LYS A 3 6.79 -10.46 7.63
N SER A 4 5.82 -9.85 8.30
CA SER A 4 5.79 -8.43 8.65
C SER A 4 6.66 -8.16 9.89
N SER A 5 7.67 -7.30 9.78
CA SER A 5 8.30 -6.66 10.95
C SER A 5 7.65 -5.30 11.20
N ARG A 6 7.09 -5.15 12.41
CA ARG A 6 6.49 -3.92 12.92
C ARG A 6 7.57 -2.87 13.21
N ARG A 7 7.21 -1.62 12.90
CA ARG A 7 7.79 -0.37 13.40
C ARG A 7 8.15 -0.44 14.89
N ASN A 8 9.29 0.17 15.24
CA ASN A 8 9.35 1.19 16.28
C ASN A 8 10.42 2.21 15.90
N GLY A 9 10.02 3.48 15.84
CA GLY A 9 10.92 4.60 15.63
C GLY A 9 11.61 4.99 16.93
N SER A 10 12.86 5.40 16.81
CA SER A 10 13.54 6.24 17.78
C SER A 10 14.18 7.39 17.01
N GLY A 11 13.57 8.58 17.14
CA GLY A 11 14.27 9.83 16.84
C GLY A 11 15.44 10.00 17.81
N PRO A 12 16.49 10.74 17.42
CA PRO A 12 17.62 10.98 18.30
C PRO A 12 17.17 11.90 19.43
N ARG A 13 17.12 11.37 20.66
CA ARG A 13 17.12 12.20 21.87
C ARG A 13 18.56 12.63 22.15
N PRO A 14 18.77 13.84 22.70
CA PRO A 14 20.10 14.37 22.92
C PRO A 14 20.75 13.51 24.01
N THR A 15 21.82 12.80 23.66
CA THR A 15 22.68 12.17 24.65
C THR A 15 23.37 13.29 25.40
N THR A 16 22.86 13.58 26.59
CA THR A 16 23.61 14.26 27.63
C THR A 16 24.91 13.51 27.80
N ALA A 17 26.00 14.07 27.26
CA ALA A 17 27.35 13.54 27.40
C ALA A 17 27.70 13.54 28.89
N THR A 18 27.51 12.41 29.55
CA THR A 18 27.94 12.24 30.93
C THR A 18 29.46 12.12 30.93
N LYS A 19 30.11 12.82 31.87
CA LYS A 19 31.56 12.81 32.16
C LYS A 19 32.26 11.44 32.07
N TYR A 20 31.50 10.35 32.20
CA TYR A 20 31.97 8.97 32.09
C TYR A 20 32.35 8.51 30.66
N ASP A 21 31.73 9.03 29.59
CA ASP A 21 31.99 8.55 28.21
C ASP A 21 33.29 9.11 27.61
N ALA A 22 33.66 10.34 27.97
CA ALA A 22 34.95 10.93 27.61
C ALA A 22 36.11 10.15 28.27
N HIS A 23 35.94 9.79 29.55
CA HIS A 23 36.85 8.96 30.33
C HIS A 23 37.10 7.61 29.65
N HIS A 24 36.03 6.96 29.18
CA HIS A 24 36.08 5.62 28.58
C HIS A 24 36.74 5.58 27.19
N ASN A 25 36.60 6.64 26.39
CA ASN A 25 37.23 6.74 25.06
C ASN A 25 38.73 7.07 25.16
N VAL A 26 39.11 7.94 26.09
CA VAL A 26 40.52 8.23 26.40
C VAL A 26 41.21 6.99 26.95
N LEU A 27 40.57 6.25 27.85
CA LEU A 27 41.07 4.98 28.38
C LEU A 27 41.25 3.90 27.29
N ASN A 28 40.33 3.76 26.34
CA ASN A 28 40.46 2.76 25.27
C ASN A 28 41.56 3.08 24.24
N LYS A 29 41.75 4.36 23.88
CA LYS A 29 42.88 4.76 23.01
C LYS A 29 44.23 4.63 23.72
N THR A 30 44.29 4.95 25.01
CA THR A 30 45.53 4.87 25.80
C THR A 30 45.91 3.43 26.14
N TYR A 31 44.95 2.54 26.47
CA TYR A 31 45.24 1.13 26.77
C TYR A 31 45.83 0.35 25.58
N GLY A 32 45.46 0.71 24.34
CA GLY A 32 46.09 0.17 23.13
C GLY A 32 47.57 0.56 23.03
N ALA A 33 47.88 1.84 23.27
CA ALA A 33 49.26 2.34 23.28
C ALA A 33 50.11 1.79 24.45
N PHE A 34 49.49 1.50 25.61
CA PHE A 34 50.16 0.87 26.76
C PHE A 34 50.63 -0.57 26.48
N ALA A 35 49.93 -1.31 25.62
CA ALA A 35 50.30 -2.67 25.26
C ALA A 35 51.56 -2.72 24.36
N ASP A 36 51.73 -1.73 23.48
CA ASP A 36 52.93 -1.58 22.64
C ASP A 36 54.12 -1.03 23.45
N LEU A 37 53.86 -0.15 24.43
CA LEU A 37 54.85 0.39 25.39
C LEU A 37 55.58 -0.67 26.22
N ARG A 38 54.87 -1.73 26.60
CA ARG A 38 55.44 -2.84 27.36
C ARG A 38 56.38 -3.71 26.52
N ARG A 39 56.30 -3.57 25.19
CA ARG A 39 57.08 -4.33 24.21
C ARG A 39 58.34 -3.58 23.75
N GLU A 40 58.36 -2.25 23.86
CA GLU A 40 59.49 -1.40 23.46
C GLU A 40 60.43 -0.99 24.62
N LEU A 41 59.98 -1.03 25.88
CA LEU A 41 60.83 -0.72 27.05
C LEU A 41 61.44 -1.98 27.68
N SER A 42 62.51 -2.52 27.08
CA SER A 42 63.47 -3.36 27.81
C SER A 42 64.51 -2.49 28.54
N ASP A 43 64.07 -1.41 29.17
CA ASP A 43 64.97 -0.47 29.84
C ASP A 43 65.48 -1.06 31.15
N SER A 44 66.79 -0.96 31.38
CA SER A 44 67.39 -1.35 32.66
C SER A 44 66.86 -0.44 33.77
N LYS A 45 66.66 -0.99 34.98
CA LYS A 45 66.22 -0.21 36.16
C LYS A 45 67.14 1.00 36.45
N ALA A 46 68.41 0.94 36.05
CA ALA A 46 69.37 2.03 36.20
C ALA A 46 69.06 3.21 35.25
N ALA A 47 68.68 2.94 34.00
CA ALA A 47 68.35 3.98 33.02
C ALA A 47 67.08 4.75 33.40
N VAL A 48 66.06 4.05 33.91
CA VAL A 48 64.83 4.68 34.42
C VAL A 48 65.13 5.58 35.62
N ALA A 49 66.04 5.17 36.52
CA ALA A 49 66.43 5.95 37.69
C ALA A 49 67.19 7.23 37.32
N GLU A 50 68.10 7.16 36.34
CA GLU A 50 68.85 8.34 35.85
C GLU A 50 67.90 9.38 35.24
N ARG A 51 66.94 8.94 34.41
CA ARG A 51 65.92 9.80 33.81
C ARG A 51 64.97 10.42 34.84
N ALA A 52 64.60 9.66 35.87
CA ALA A 52 63.76 10.16 36.95
C ALA A 52 64.46 11.29 37.76
N GLU A 53 65.77 11.19 37.98
CA GLU A 53 66.54 12.26 38.65
C GLU A 53 66.63 13.53 37.78
N LEU A 54 66.80 13.40 36.45
CA LEU A 54 66.75 14.54 35.52
C LEU A 54 65.39 15.26 35.57
N LEU A 55 64.28 14.51 35.58
CA LEU A 55 62.94 15.08 35.72
C LEU A 55 62.73 15.75 37.07
N LYS A 56 63.28 15.19 38.15
CA LYS A 56 63.20 15.78 39.49
C LYS A 56 63.94 17.11 39.57
N LEU A 57 65.14 17.19 38.99
CA LEU A 57 65.89 18.44 38.83
C LEU A 57 65.15 19.44 37.94
N PHE A 58 64.56 18.99 36.83
CA PHE A 58 63.76 19.82 35.93
C PHE A 58 62.51 20.39 36.62
N SER A 59 61.81 19.57 37.40
CA SER A 59 60.57 19.96 38.09
C SER A 59 60.79 21.10 39.10
N SER A 60 61.96 21.13 39.75
CA SER A 60 62.29 22.09 40.82
C SER A 60 63.13 23.29 40.33
N CYS A 61 63.53 23.32 39.06
CA CYS A 61 64.38 24.37 38.52
C CYS A 61 63.60 25.67 38.25
N ALA A 62 63.97 26.78 38.89
CA ALA A 62 63.33 28.08 38.66
C ALA A 62 63.88 28.82 37.41
N ASP A 63 65.11 28.50 36.99
CA ASP A 63 65.77 29.15 35.85
C ASP A 63 65.31 28.53 34.52
N SER A 64 64.76 29.35 33.62
CA SER A 64 64.23 28.88 32.33
C SER A 64 65.28 28.30 31.40
N GLN A 65 66.51 28.83 31.38
CA GLN A 65 67.56 28.34 30.49
C GLN A 65 68.11 27.01 31.00
N ARG A 66 68.28 26.89 32.32
CA ARG A 66 68.71 25.64 32.95
C ARG A 66 67.64 24.54 32.87
N ALA A 67 66.37 24.88 33.07
CA ALA A 67 65.26 23.94 32.88
C ALA A 67 65.17 23.46 31.41
N TRP A 68 65.45 24.35 30.45
CA TRP A 68 65.47 24.02 29.02
C TRP A 68 66.52 22.98 28.65
N LEU A 69 67.72 23.07 29.25
CA LEU A 69 68.81 22.09 29.07
C LEU A 69 68.51 20.76 29.77
N LEU A 70 67.93 20.78 30.98
CA LEU A 70 67.56 19.57 31.71
C LEU A 70 66.48 18.75 30.98
N LEU A 71 65.51 19.43 30.35
CA LEU A 71 64.49 18.76 29.53
C LEU A 71 65.07 18.24 28.20
N GLU A 72 66.09 18.91 27.64
CA GLU A 72 66.80 18.44 26.44
C GLU A 72 67.58 17.17 26.73
N ASP A 73 68.36 17.14 27.82
CA ASP A 73 69.08 15.94 28.25
C ASP A 73 68.09 14.79 28.53
N TYR A 74 66.94 15.08 29.15
CA TYR A 74 65.87 14.09 29.32
C TYR A 74 65.35 13.53 27.96
N PHE A 75 65.09 14.39 26.98
CA PHE A 75 64.66 13.96 25.65
C PHE A 75 65.75 13.19 24.90
N GLU A 76 67.01 13.61 24.98
CA GLU A 76 68.13 12.89 24.36
C GLU A 76 68.28 11.48 24.91
N ARG A 77 68.10 11.27 26.23
CA ARG A 77 68.09 9.94 26.85
C ARG A 77 66.92 9.06 26.42
N LEU A 78 65.88 9.64 25.82
CA LEU A 78 64.77 8.94 25.17
C LEU A 78 64.90 8.89 23.64
N SER A 79 66.04 9.35 23.08
CA SER A 79 66.24 9.50 21.62
C SER A 79 65.19 10.40 20.94
N LEU A 80 64.70 11.42 21.66
CA LEU A 80 63.73 12.41 21.19
C LEU A 80 64.37 13.79 21.07
N SER A 81 63.78 14.64 20.23
CA SER A 81 64.16 16.04 20.05
C SER A 81 62.93 16.94 20.21
N ARG A 82 63.13 18.25 20.38
CA ARG A 82 62.01 19.22 20.47
C ARG A 82 61.16 19.26 19.21
N LYS A 83 61.72 18.95 18.04
CA LYS A 83 60.99 18.92 16.75
C LYS A 83 59.91 17.82 16.74
N ASP A 84 60.04 16.84 17.62
CA ASP A 84 59.07 15.77 17.79
C ASP A 84 57.79 16.21 18.51
N PHE A 85 57.74 17.44 19.03
CA PHE A 85 56.60 18.05 19.69
C PHE A 85 56.19 19.33 18.94
N THR A 86 55.22 19.20 18.04
CA THR A 86 54.85 20.23 17.03
C THR A 86 53.85 21.27 17.51
N SER A 87 53.32 21.16 18.74
CA SER A 87 52.38 22.16 19.27
C SER A 87 53.06 23.52 19.37
N ARG A 88 52.46 24.55 18.77
CA ARG A 88 52.94 25.93 18.92
C ARG A 88 52.55 26.36 20.34
N ASP A 89 53.53 26.76 21.15
CA ASP A 89 53.35 27.31 22.52
C ASP A 89 53.26 26.33 23.71
N TRP A 90 53.94 25.19 23.69
CA TRP A 90 54.04 24.30 24.87
C TRP A 90 55.04 24.77 25.94
N TRP A 91 56.13 25.44 25.56
CA TRP A 91 57.20 25.82 26.50
C TRP A 91 56.76 26.83 27.59
N PRO A 92 56.01 27.91 27.26
CA PRO A 92 55.51 28.82 28.28
C PRO A 92 54.61 28.14 29.31
N ARG A 93 53.82 27.15 28.89
CA ARG A 93 52.92 26.38 29.78
C ARG A 93 53.72 25.54 30.80
N LEU A 94 54.79 24.88 30.37
CA LEU A 94 55.67 24.11 31.26
C LEU A 94 56.37 25.00 32.30
N MET A 95 56.82 26.18 31.90
CA MET A 95 57.53 27.10 32.79
C MET A 95 56.60 27.79 33.80
N ALA A 96 55.31 27.90 33.50
CA ALA A 96 54.30 28.44 34.43
C ALA A 96 54.05 27.51 35.63
N ALA A 97 54.33 26.21 35.52
CA ALA A 97 54.19 25.22 36.60
C ALA A 97 55.53 24.92 37.30
N THR A 98 55.51 24.47 38.55
CA THR A 98 56.70 23.96 39.29
C THR A 98 56.37 22.67 40.04
N GLY A 99 57.39 21.86 40.33
CA GLY A 99 57.27 20.60 41.05
C GLY A 99 56.40 19.57 40.30
N PRO A 100 55.49 18.85 40.99
CA PRO A 100 54.70 17.78 40.38
C PRO A 100 53.79 18.26 39.24
N ALA A 101 53.30 19.51 39.30
CA ALA A 101 52.48 20.09 38.24
C ALA A 101 53.26 20.27 36.92
N ARG A 102 54.57 20.53 36.99
CA ARG A 102 55.42 20.62 35.79
C ARG A 102 55.61 19.25 35.14
N LEU A 103 55.69 18.18 35.94
CA LEU A 103 55.77 16.81 35.44
C LEU A 103 54.45 16.36 34.79
N GLU A 104 53.31 16.79 35.33
CA GLU A 104 51.98 16.58 34.74
C GLU A 104 51.85 17.27 33.37
N GLU A 105 52.26 18.53 33.24
CA GLU A 105 52.29 19.24 31.95
C GLU A 105 53.25 18.58 30.94
N THR A 106 54.36 18.01 31.43
CA THR A 106 55.29 17.24 30.60
C THR A 106 54.64 15.95 30.11
N ALA A 107 53.85 15.27 30.94
CA ALA A 107 53.07 14.10 30.53
C ALA A 107 51.99 14.46 29.48
N ILE A 108 51.30 15.60 29.65
CA ILE A 108 50.32 16.13 28.69
C ILE A 108 50.98 16.41 27.32
N LEU A 109 52.22 16.92 27.31
CA LEU A 109 52.99 17.15 26.08
C LEU A 109 53.23 15.85 25.28
N PHE A 110 53.56 14.75 25.95
CA PHE A 110 53.70 13.43 25.29
C PHE A 110 52.37 12.91 24.74
N LEU A 111 51.29 13.04 25.51
CA LEU A 111 49.95 12.64 25.09
C LEU A 111 49.47 13.44 23.86
N ARG A 112 49.71 14.77 23.83
CA ARG A 112 49.39 15.64 22.68
C ARG A 112 50.16 15.27 21.41
N ALA A 113 51.42 14.89 21.56
CA ALA A 113 52.24 14.43 20.44
C ALA A 113 51.90 12.99 20.01
N ASN A 114 50.88 12.37 20.63
CA ASN A 114 50.45 10.99 20.39
C ASN A 114 51.62 9.99 20.57
N ARG A 115 52.49 10.27 21.54
CA ARG A 115 53.69 9.47 21.84
C ARG A 115 53.47 8.63 23.11
N PRO A 116 54.13 7.46 23.20
CA PRO A 116 54.09 6.64 24.41
C PRO A 116 54.63 7.41 25.63
N LEU A 117 53.90 7.35 26.75
CA LEU A 117 54.33 7.92 28.02
C LEU A 117 55.46 7.08 28.65
N PRO A 118 56.64 7.68 28.96
CA PRO A 118 57.70 7.00 29.69
C PRO A 118 57.27 6.54 31.09
N THR A 119 57.83 5.44 31.57
CA THR A 119 57.40 4.78 32.83
C THR A 119 57.54 5.69 34.06
N GLU A 120 58.55 6.56 34.07
CA GLU A 120 58.77 7.54 35.13
C GLU A 120 57.74 8.69 35.16
N LEU A 121 57.09 9.01 34.04
CA LEU A 121 56.06 10.07 33.95
C LEU A 121 54.65 9.53 34.20
N LEU A 122 54.44 8.21 34.15
CA LEU A 122 53.13 7.58 34.35
C LEU A 122 52.49 7.93 35.71
N ALA A 123 53.29 8.03 36.77
CA ALA A 123 52.80 8.37 38.10
C ALA A 123 52.28 9.82 38.21
N HIS A 124 52.61 10.67 37.23
CA HIS A 124 52.25 12.09 37.18
C HIS A 124 51.25 12.42 36.06
N ALA A 125 50.84 11.43 35.25
CA ALA A 125 49.90 11.63 34.15
C ALA A 125 48.46 11.73 34.68
N ASN A 126 47.80 12.86 34.40
CA ASN A 126 46.40 13.09 34.73
C ASN A 126 45.55 13.07 33.45
N PHE A 127 44.91 11.94 33.19
CA PHE A 127 44.10 11.75 31.98
C PHE A 127 42.82 12.60 31.95
N ASP A 128 42.28 12.96 33.11
CA ASP A 128 41.06 13.78 33.22
C ASP A 128 41.35 15.20 32.77
N ARG A 129 42.46 15.77 33.24
CA ARG A 129 42.92 17.10 32.85
C ARG A 129 43.33 17.16 31.38
N PHE A 130 43.92 16.10 30.84
CA PHE A 130 44.20 16.00 29.40
C PHE A 130 42.91 16.06 28.57
N ALA A 131 41.87 15.34 28.98
CA ALA A 131 40.57 15.34 28.31
C ALA A 131 39.91 16.74 28.35
N GLU A 132 39.91 17.40 29.52
CA GLU A 132 39.37 18.77 29.67
C GLU A 132 40.08 19.78 28.75
N VAL A 133 41.40 19.63 28.61
CA VAL A 133 42.23 20.50 27.77
C VAL A 133 42.00 20.25 26.27
N GLU A 134 41.83 19.00 25.83
CA GLU A 134 41.45 18.70 24.45
C GLU A 134 40.04 19.20 24.13
N GLU A 135 39.09 19.07 25.06
CA GLU A 135 37.73 19.57 24.90
C GLU A 135 37.72 21.09 24.74
N ALA A 136 38.45 21.83 25.57
CA ALA A 136 38.57 23.29 25.46
C ALA A 136 39.19 23.75 24.13
N GLU A 137 40.20 23.05 23.60
CA GLU A 137 40.80 23.39 22.30
C GLU A 137 39.85 23.06 21.14
N ARG A 138 39.08 21.97 21.22
CA ARG A 138 38.02 21.67 20.23
C ARG A 138 36.91 22.71 20.26
N GLU A 139 36.50 23.15 21.44
CA GLU A 139 35.55 24.25 21.60
C GLU A 139 36.08 25.55 20.99
N GLN A 140 37.35 25.90 21.23
CA GLN A 140 37.97 27.07 20.62
C GLN A 140 38.05 26.97 19.09
N GLN A 141 38.40 25.81 18.54
CA GLN A 141 38.40 25.60 17.09
C GLN A 141 37.00 25.75 16.50
N LEU A 142 35.98 25.18 17.15
CA LEU A 142 34.59 25.33 16.75
C LEU A 142 34.13 26.79 16.81
N VAL A 143 34.53 27.54 17.83
CA VAL A 143 34.27 28.99 17.92
C VAL A 143 34.95 29.71 16.76
N GLN A 144 36.20 29.40 16.44
CA GLN A 144 36.92 30.02 15.33
C GLN A 144 36.30 29.71 13.97
N ASP A 145 35.84 28.47 13.76
CA ASP A 145 35.14 28.06 12.54
C ASP A 145 33.79 28.77 12.43
N LEU A 146 33.05 28.91 13.55
CA LEU A 146 31.80 29.67 13.62
C LEU A 146 32.02 31.16 13.37
N GLU A 147 33.05 31.76 13.96
CA GLU A 147 33.44 33.15 13.72
C GLU A 147 33.78 33.36 12.24
N THR A 148 34.52 32.43 11.63
CA THR A 148 34.85 32.49 10.20
C THR A 148 33.61 32.37 9.31
N TRP A 149 32.63 31.56 9.70
CA TRP A 149 31.37 31.40 8.96
C TRP A 149 30.43 32.61 9.09
N LEU A 150 30.25 33.12 10.32
CA LEU A 150 29.37 34.25 10.60
C LEU A 150 30.00 35.60 10.23
N PHE A 151 31.31 35.72 10.39
CA PHE A 151 32.11 36.93 10.20
C PHE A 151 33.39 36.61 9.42
N PRO A 152 33.29 36.23 8.14
CA PRO A 152 34.47 35.92 7.33
C PRO A 152 35.43 37.12 7.33
N PRO A 153 36.75 36.87 7.45
CA PRO A 153 37.74 37.94 7.56
C PRO A 153 37.67 38.86 6.33
N SER A 154 37.26 40.11 6.54
CA SER A 154 37.31 41.14 5.51
C SER A 154 38.77 41.48 5.21
N HIS A 155 39.13 41.67 3.93
CA HIS A 155 40.48 42.05 3.55
C HIS A 155 40.96 43.30 4.31
N PRO A 156 42.22 43.35 4.75
CA PRO A 156 42.82 44.63 5.12
C PRO A 156 42.72 45.55 3.90
N HIS A 157 42.03 46.67 4.07
CA HIS A 157 41.58 47.65 3.05
C HIS A 157 42.69 48.30 2.16
N LEU A 158 43.89 47.72 2.06
CA LEU A 158 45.04 48.32 1.37
C LEU A 158 45.31 47.78 -0.05
N ASP A 159 44.74 46.64 -0.45
CA ASP A 159 44.82 46.14 -1.82
C ASP A 159 43.41 45.84 -2.34
N SER A 160 42.89 46.67 -3.25
CA SER A 160 41.72 46.33 -4.06
C SER A 160 42.00 45.05 -4.85
N PRO A 161 41.05 44.11 -4.99
CA PRO A 161 41.25 42.90 -5.77
C PRO A 161 41.71 43.27 -7.18
N ARG A 162 42.84 42.70 -7.61
CA ARG A 162 43.44 43.03 -8.91
C ARG A 162 42.64 42.39 -10.05
N ALA A 163 41.85 41.34 -9.79
CA ALA A 163 40.98 40.73 -10.78
C ALA A 163 39.56 40.54 -10.23
N THR A 164 38.56 40.63 -11.11
CA THR A 164 37.14 40.40 -10.75
C THR A 164 36.47 39.52 -11.80
N LEU A 165 35.57 38.64 -11.35
CA LEU A 165 34.82 37.73 -12.23
C LEU A 165 33.33 38.09 -12.22
N ARG A 166 32.78 38.38 -13.41
CA ARG A 166 31.34 38.66 -13.59
C ARG A 166 30.68 37.56 -14.40
N LEU A 167 29.42 37.28 -14.09
CA LEU A 167 28.62 36.28 -14.79
C LEU A 167 27.46 36.96 -15.49
N PHE A 168 27.47 36.93 -16.82
CA PHE A 168 26.32 37.35 -17.61
C PHE A 168 25.50 36.14 -18.01
N CYS A 169 24.18 36.31 -17.97
CA CYS A 169 23.22 35.28 -18.28
C CYS A 169 22.36 35.69 -19.48
N GLU A 170 22.18 34.77 -20.42
CA GLU A 170 21.32 34.96 -21.58
C GLU A 170 20.23 33.87 -21.64
N LEU A 171 19.02 34.25 -22.02
CA LEU A 171 17.90 33.32 -22.13
C LEU A 171 17.93 32.63 -23.48
N LYS A 172 18.34 31.36 -23.51
CA LYS A 172 18.44 30.57 -24.75
C LYS A 172 17.19 29.73 -24.96
N PRO A 173 16.43 29.89 -26.05
CA PRO A 173 15.29 29.02 -26.34
C PRO A 173 15.78 27.60 -26.66
N MET A 174 15.12 26.59 -26.09
CA MET A 174 15.50 25.19 -26.26
C MET A 174 14.88 24.59 -27.54
N GLU A 175 15.71 24.05 -28.42
CA GLU A 175 15.27 23.43 -29.68
C GLU A 175 14.42 22.17 -29.44
N GLU A 176 14.85 21.32 -28.51
CA GLU A 176 14.16 20.08 -28.12
C GLU A 176 12.80 20.32 -27.45
N SER A 177 12.61 21.50 -26.84
CA SER A 177 11.43 21.85 -26.06
C SER A 177 10.94 23.26 -26.41
N PRO A 178 10.25 23.41 -27.55
CA PRO A 178 9.83 24.70 -28.05
C PRO A 178 8.96 25.46 -27.03
N GLY A 179 9.38 26.67 -26.66
CA GLY A 179 8.69 27.53 -25.70
C GLY A 179 9.30 27.52 -24.29
N LEU A 180 10.29 26.65 -24.02
CA LEU A 180 11.09 26.66 -22.80
C LEU A 180 12.47 27.25 -23.05
N PHE A 181 13.10 27.76 -21.99
CA PHE A 181 14.42 28.39 -22.03
C PHE A 181 15.46 27.59 -21.23
N GLY A 182 16.73 27.68 -21.63
CA GLY A 182 17.89 27.44 -20.79
C GLY A 182 18.54 28.76 -20.41
N LEU A 183 19.33 28.77 -19.34
CA LEU A 183 20.11 29.94 -18.95
C LEU A 183 21.57 29.74 -19.40
N GLU A 184 21.97 30.43 -20.45
CA GLU A 184 23.34 30.40 -20.95
C GLU A 184 24.22 31.33 -20.12
N LEU A 185 25.41 30.86 -19.70
CA LEU A 185 26.35 31.61 -18.87
C LEU A 185 27.57 32.06 -19.67
N ASP A 186 27.86 33.36 -19.58
CA ASP A 186 29.06 34.01 -20.10
C ASP A 186 29.95 34.48 -18.93
N PHE A 187 31.20 34.02 -18.87
CA PHE A 187 32.16 34.38 -17.83
C PHE A 187 33.03 35.55 -18.29
N HIS A 188 32.99 36.65 -17.57
CA HIS A 188 33.76 37.87 -17.86
C HIS A 188 34.84 38.09 -16.81
N LEU A 189 36.09 37.90 -17.22
CA LEU A 189 37.25 38.07 -16.36
C LEU A 189 37.90 39.43 -16.64
N PHE A 190 37.78 40.33 -15.69
CA PHE A 190 38.48 41.62 -15.72
C PHE A 190 39.83 41.51 -15.01
N ARG A 191 40.90 41.95 -15.69
CA ARG A 191 42.23 42.19 -15.09
C ARG A 191 42.74 43.57 -15.53
N PRO A 192 43.53 44.29 -14.71
CA PRO A 192 43.83 45.70 -14.92
C PRO A 192 44.75 45.92 -16.13
N ARG A 193 45.55 44.90 -16.48
CA ARG A 193 46.46 44.91 -17.63
C ARG A 193 45.83 44.44 -18.94
N THR A 194 44.84 43.55 -18.88
CA THR A 194 44.27 42.90 -20.08
C THR A 194 42.86 43.35 -20.42
N GLY A 195 42.23 44.16 -19.56
CA GLY A 195 40.83 44.57 -19.68
C GLY A 195 39.87 43.43 -19.34
N ASP A 196 38.59 43.67 -19.64
CA ASP A 196 37.53 42.66 -19.56
C ASP A 196 37.62 41.72 -20.76
N LYS A 197 37.62 40.42 -20.51
CA LYS A 197 37.63 39.38 -21.54
C LYS A 197 36.65 38.27 -21.18
N THR A 198 35.85 37.88 -22.16
CA THR A 198 35.03 36.66 -22.06
C THR A 198 35.94 35.44 -22.08
N ARG A 199 35.71 34.50 -21.16
CA ARG A 199 36.49 33.29 -20.94
C ARG A 199 35.57 32.08 -20.89
N SER A 200 36.07 30.91 -21.29
CA SER A 200 35.33 29.67 -21.10
C SER A 200 35.42 29.23 -19.63
N TRP A 201 34.46 28.41 -19.18
CA TRP A 201 34.50 27.89 -17.81
C TRP A 201 35.76 27.03 -17.55
N LYS A 202 36.29 26.35 -18.57
CA LYS A 202 37.55 25.58 -18.49
C LYS A 202 38.74 26.48 -18.20
N GLU A 203 38.85 27.62 -18.90
CA GLU A 203 39.91 28.60 -18.67
C GLU A 203 39.83 29.24 -17.27
N ILE A 204 38.61 29.37 -16.73
CA ILE A 204 38.39 29.85 -15.35
C ILE A 204 38.76 28.77 -14.32
N ALA A 205 38.33 27.52 -14.52
CA ALA A 205 38.66 26.39 -13.63
C ALA A 205 40.17 26.11 -13.57
N ASP A 206 40.88 26.23 -14.70
CA ASP A 206 42.33 26.06 -14.79
C ASP A 206 43.11 27.04 -13.90
N LEU A 207 42.53 28.17 -13.49
CA LEU A 207 43.17 29.12 -12.56
C LEU A 207 43.52 28.47 -11.21
N THR A 208 42.77 27.44 -10.80
CA THR A 208 43.06 26.69 -9.57
C THR A 208 44.33 25.83 -9.65
N THR A 209 44.73 25.46 -10.87
CA THR A 209 45.93 24.62 -11.12
C THR A 209 47.20 25.45 -11.27
N ARG A 210 47.07 26.78 -11.39
CA ARG A 210 48.19 27.72 -11.51
C ARG A 210 48.72 28.10 -10.13
N ALA A 211 49.88 28.77 -10.10
CA ALA A 211 50.59 29.13 -8.87
C ALA A 211 49.66 29.80 -7.83
N SER A 212 49.90 29.52 -6.54
CA SER A 212 49.12 30.03 -5.38
C SER A 212 48.91 31.54 -5.36
N HIS A 213 49.76 32.29 -6.08
CA HIS A 213 49.61 33.74 -6.26
C HIS A 213 48.35 34.15 -7.05
N GLU A 214 47.74 33.27 -7.85
CA GLU A 214 46.46 33.61 -8.52
C GLU A 214 45.31 33.80 -7.51
N GLN A 215 45.29 33.04 -6.41
CA GLN A 215 44.27 33.17 -5.36
C GLN A 215 44.27 34.58 -4.72
N GLU A 216 45.45 35.17 -4.54
CA GLU A 216 45.63 36.49 -3.92
C GLU A 216 45.10 37.64 -4.80
N LEU A 217 44.81 37.39 -6.08
CA LEU A 217 44.35 38.41 -7.02
C LEU A 217 42.83 38.61 -7.00
N PHE A 218 42.06 37.65 -6.47
CA PHE A 218 40.61 37.64 -6.47
C PHE A 218 40.04 37.92 -5.09
N SER A 219 38.79 38.40 -5.05
CA SER A 219 38.03 38.46 -3.81
C SER A 219 37.66 37.03 -3.34
N PRO A 220 37.43 36.79 -2.03
CA PRO A 220 36.99 35.48 -1.54
C PRO A 220 35.76 34.90 -2.26
N PRO A 221 34.67 35.64 -2.54
CA PRO A 221 33.54 35.10 -3.29
C PRO A 221 33.88 34.82 -4.77
N ASP A 222 34.81 35.58 -5.36
CA ASP A 222 35.34 35.30 -6.70
C ASP A 222 36.11 33.99 -6.74
N TRP A 223 37.01 33.80 -5.79
CA TRP A 223 37.79 32.59 -5.71
C TRP A 223 36.94 31.36 -5.35
N GLU A 224 35.93 31.51 -4.48
CA GLU A 224 35.01 30.42 -4.13
C GLU A 224 34.28 29.87 -5.36
N LEU A 225 33.83 30.73 -6.29
CA LEU A 225 33.21 30.28 -7.53
C LEU A 225 34.21 29.59 -8.45
N ILE A 226 35.41 30.13 -8.58
CA ILE A 226 36.47 29.53 -9.41
C ILE A 226 36.80 28.12 -8.90
N GLN A 227 36.95 27.97 -7.59
CA GLN A 227 37.19 26.69 -6.95
C GLN A 227 35.99 25.74 -7.10
N TRP A 228 34.77 26.23 -6.87
CA TRP A 228 33.57 25.44 -7.03
C TRP A 228 33.36 24.97 -8.48
N LEU A 229 33.67 25.82 -9.47
CA LEU A 229 33.66 25.46 -10.89
C LEU A 229 34.68 24.37 -11.20
N ALA A 230 35.90 24.51 -10.68
CA ALA A 230 36.92 23.48 -10.81
C ALA A 230 36.38 22.16 -10.24
N ASP A 231 36.00 22.13 -8.97
CA ASP A 231 35.53 20.92 -8.26
C ASP A 231 34.29 20.28 -8.88
N THR A 232 33.32 21.08 -9.33
CA THR A 232 32.02 20.58 -9.84
C THR A 232 32.13 20.02 -11.25
N TYR A 233 33.05 20.55 -12.05
CA TYR A 233 33.18 20.19 -13.46
C TYR A 233 34.49 19.45 -13.80
N VAL A 234 35.33 19.07 -12.82
CA VAL A 234 36.59 18.29 -13.01
C VAL A 234 36.41 17.10 -13.95
N ASP A 235 35.35 16.32 -13.73
CA ASP A 235 35.09 15.06 -14.42
C ASP A 235 34.26 15.23 -15.70
N ARG A 236 33.85 16.46 -16.04
CA ARG A 236 32.97 16.76 -17.19
C ARG A 236 33.71 17.45 -18.34
N LYS A 237 34.87 16.92 -18.74
CA LYS A 237 35.74 17.51 -19.77
C LYS A 237 35.12 17.56 -21.18
N ASP A 238 34.16 16.69 -21.45
CA ASP A 238 33.45 16.60 -22.73
C ASP A 238 32.37 17.68 -22.93
N LEU A 239 32.12 18.53 -21.93
CA LEU A 239 31.15 19.61 -22.04
C LEU A 239 31.62 20.71 -23.02
N PRO A 240 30.68 21.35 -23.73
CA PRO A 240 30.98 22.54 -24.53
C PRO A 240 31.55 23.67 -23.67
N ASP A 241 32.23 24.61 -24.34
CA ASP A 241 32.89 25.74 -23.67
C ASP A 241 31.89 26.74 -23.07
N THR A 242 30.63 26.72 -23.54
CA THR A 242 29.52 27.49 -22.98
C THR A 242 28.59 26.60 -22.17
N ILE A 243 28.22 27.05 -20.97
CA ILE A 243 27.33 26.31 -20.08
C ILE A 243 25.91 26.80 -20.29
N VAL A 244 25.01 25.91 -20.69
CA VAL A 244 23.56 26.16 -20.70
C VAL A 244 22.91 25.42 -19.54
N LEU A 245 22.47 26.17 -18.54
CA LEU A 245 21.87 25.65 -17.33
C LEU A 245 20.39 25.32 -17.54
N THR A 246 20.01 24.11 -17.15
CA THR A 246 18.63 23.62 -17.15
C THR A 246 18.36 22.76 -15.91
N GLY A 247 17.10 22.61 -15.52
CA GLY A 247 16.65 21.72 -14.45
C GLY A 247 17.45 21.84 -13.14
N LEU A 248 18.06 20.72 -12.72
CA LEU A 248 18.81 20.62 -11.48
C LEU A 248 20.09 21.47 -11.48
N ASP A 249 20.80 21.50 -12.61
CA ASP A 249 22.03 22.29 -12.74
C ASP A 249 21.70 23.77 -12.59
N LEU A 250 20.61 24.25 -13.21
CA LEU A 250 20.13 25.63 -13.00
C LEU A 250 19.77 25.89 -11.54
N LEU A 251 19.05 24.99 -10.88
CA LEU A 251 18.71 25.16 -9.46
C LEU A 251 19.96 25.23 -8.57
N GLN A 252 20.95 24.37 -8.80
CA GLN A 252 22.19 24.34 -8.02
C GLN A 252 22.93 25.68 -8.11
N TRP A 253 22.98 26.26 -9.31
CA TRP A 253 23.54 27.59 -9.53
C TRP A 253 22.73 28.69 -8.84
N LEU A 254 21.41 28.66 -8.95
CA LEU A 254 20.54 29.67 -8.32
C LEU A 254 20.60 29.64 -6.78
N VAL A 255 20.65 28.44 -6.17
CA VAL A 255 20.75 28.30 -4.70
C VAL A 255 22.05 28.88 -4.16
N ARG A 256 23.17 28.71 -4.89
CA ARG A 256 24.49 29.19 -4.45
C ARG A 256 24.76 30.64 -4.79
N TRP A 257 24.34 31.09 -5.97
CA TRP A 257 24.78 32.38 -6.52
C TRP A 257 23.63 33.36 -6.81
N GLY A 258 22.37 32.93 -6.64
CA GLY A 258 21.19 33.72 -6.98
C GLY A 258 20.77 34.77 -5.95
N ASP A 259 21.25 34.73 -4.70
CA ASP A 259 20.92 35.75 -3.69
C ASP A 259 21.94 36.89 -3.64
N HIS A 260 23.18 36.64 -4.09
CA HIS A 260 24.29 37.59 -4.03
C HIS A 260 24.37 38.56 -5.21
N GLY A 261 23.34 38.61 -6.06
CA GLY A 261 23.28 39.50 -7.22
C GLY A 261 24.36 39.23 -8.28
N ARG A 262 24.90 38.02 -8.30
CA ARG A 262 26.07 37.67 -9.11
C ARG A 262 25.74 37.28 -10.55
N LEU A 263 24.53 36.78 -10.77
CA LEU A 263 24.01 36.40 -12.07
C LEU A 263 23.30 37.62 -12.67
N GLU A 264 23.88 38.25 -13.69
CA GLU A 264 23.33 39.45 -14.31
C GLU A 264 22.73 39.13 -15.69
N LEU A 265 21.53 39.61 -15.98
CA LEU A 265 20.96 39.43 -17.32
C LEU A 265 21.70 40.32 -18.33
N LYS A 266 22.15 39.73 -19.44
CA LYS A 266 22.84 40.43 -20.53
C LYS A 266 21.91 41.48 -21.16
N GLY A 267 22.34 42.74 -21.16
CA GLY A 267 21.57 43.89 -21.67
C GLY A 267 21.40 44.99 -20.62
N ASP A 268 20.62 44.70 -19.57
CA ASP A 268 20.28 45.70 -18.55
C ASP A 268 21.28 45.72 -17.37
N HIS A 269 22.18 44.73 -17.27
CA HIS A 269 23.16 44.56 -16.19
C HIS A 269 22.51 44.51 -14.79
N LEU A 270 21.26 44.10 -14.73
CA LEU A 270 20.51 43.97 -13.47
C LEU A 270 20.62 42.54 -12.95
N PRO A 271 20.81 42.36 -11.64
CA PRO A 271 20.96 41.04 -11.04
C PRO A 271 19.65 40.24 -11.10
N LEU A 272 19.78 38.96 -11.38
CA LEU A 272 18.75 37.94 -11.20
C LEU A 272 18.73 37.56 -9.72
N SER A 273 17.52 37.35 -9.17
CA SER A 273 17.37 36.97 -7.77
C SER A 273 16.73 35.58 -7.63
N PHE A 274 17.15 34.84 -6.62
CA PHE A 274 16.50 33.59 -6.21
C PHE A 274 16.46 33.46 -4.70
N GLN A 275 15.25 33.49 -4.14
CA GLN A 275 15.01 33.42 -2.69
C GLN A 275 14.42 32.06 -2.26
N GLY A 276 14.46 31.04 -3.12
CA GLY A 276 13.87 29.73 -2.82
C GLY A 276 12.33 29.72 -2.80
N HIS A 277 11.69 30.79 -3.26
CA HIS A 277 10.24 30.91 -3.25
C HIS A 277 9.56 29.97 -4.24
N VAL A 278 8.41 29.44 -3.81
CA VAL A 278 7.58 28.53 -4.58
C VAL A 278 6.32 29.27 -5.04
N VAL A 279 5.97 29.15 -6.32
CA VAL A 279 4.75 29.72 -6.91
C VAL A 279 3.76 28.62 -7.25
N ASP A 280 2.48 28.87 -7.00
CA ASP A 280 1.41 27.96 -7.39
C ASP A 280 1.00 28.21 -8.84
N PHE A 281 1.05 27.18 -9.68
CA PHE A 281 0.51 27.20 -11.03
C PHE A 281 -0.95 26.70 -11.01
N LYS A 282 -1.93 27.60 -11.14
CA LYS A 282 -3.36 27.26 -11.03
C LYS A 282 -4.14 27.55 -12.32
N PRO A 283 -5.07 26.66 -12.73
CA PRO A 283 -5.98 26.93 -13.83
C PRO A 283 -6.85 28.16 -13.54
N HIS A 284 -7.19 28.92 -14.57
CA HIS A 284 -8.06 30.11 -14.48
C HIS A 284 -8.85 30.32 -15.76
N LEU A 285 -9.99 31.00 -15.67
CA LEU A 285 -10.80 31.43 -16.79
C LEU A 285 -10.76 32.95 -16.87
N ASP A 286 -10.29 33.47 -18.00
CA ASP A 286 -10.14 34.90 -18.24
C ASP A 286 -11.09 35.35 -19.36
N SER A 287 -11.65 36.55 -19.24
CA SER A 287 -12.55 37.17 -20.23
C SER A 287 -11.75 38.14 -21.10
N MET A 288 -11.01 37.62 -22.08
CA MET A 288 -10.27 38.45 -23.03
C MET A 288 -11.14 38.71 -24.27
N ASN A 289 -11.39 39.97 -24.63
CA ASN A 289 -12.14 40.38 -25.83
C ASN A 289 -13.56 39.81 -25.92
N GLU A 290 -14.33 39.84 -24.84
CA GLU A 290 -15.71 39.32 -24.77
C GLU A 290 -15.85 37.79 -24.98
N GLU A 291 -14.75 37.08 -25.27
CA GLU A 291 -14.69 35.62 -25.30
C GLU A 291 -13.96 35.08 -24.07
N LEU A 292 -14.58 34.12 -23.39
CA LEU A 292 -13.97 33.46 -22.24
C LEU A 292 -12.93 32.43 -22.70
N THR A 293 -11.74 32.52 -22.12
CA THR A 293 -10.59 31.67 -22.44
C THR A 293 -10.05 30.98 -21.19
N PHE A 294 -9.60 29.75 -21.36
CA PHE A 294 -8.92 28.98 -20.35
C PHE A 294 -7.42 29.26 -20.39
N THR A 295 -6.88 29.62 -19.23
CA THR A 295 -5.47 29.95 -19.00
C THR A 295 -5.02 29.46 -17.62
N HIS A 296 -3.81 29.80 -17.21
CA HIS A 296 -3.28 29.54 -15.88
C HIS A 296 -2.66 30.79 -15.29
N HIS A 297 -2.78 30.95 -13.97
CA HIS A 297 -2.15 32.03 -13.23
C HIS A 297 -1.04 31.51 -12.34
N LEU A 298 0.01 32.33 -12.22
CA LEU A 298 1.07 32.16 -11.23
C LEU A 298 0.72 32.99 -10.00
N LEU A 299 0.50 32.31 -8.88
CA LEU A 299 0.30 32.95 -7.59
C LEU A 299 1.65 33.13 -6.90
N LEU A 300 2.07 34.39 -6.76
CA LEU A 300 3.29 34.76 -6.06
C LEU A 300 3.08 34.68 -4.54
N PRO A 301 4.14 34.43 -3.74
CA PRO A 301 4.04 34.34 -2.27
C PRO A 301 3.43 35.57 -1.58
N GLY A 302 3.59 36.75 -2.18
CA GLY A 302 3.01 38.02 -1.69
C GLY A 302 1.55 38.27 -2.09
N GLY A 303 0.85 37.26 -2.63
CA GLY A 303 -0.54 37.37 -3.09
C GLY A 303 -0.70 38.01 -4.48
N GLY A 304 0.39 38.43 -5.11
CA GLY A 304 0.39 38.92 -6.49
C GLY A 304 0.04 37.81 -7.48
N VAL A 305 -0.83 38.11 -8.44
CA VAL A 305 -1.18 37.21 -9.53
C VAL A 305 -0.46 37.67 -10.80
N ARG A 306 0.15 36.73 -11.53
CA ARG A 306 0.80 37.00 -12.82
C ARG A 306 0.24 36.08 -13.90
N SER A 307 0.14 36.60 -15.11
CA SER A 307 -0.27 35.84 -16.28
C SER A 307 0.89 34.95 -16.75
N LEU A 308 0.60 33.94 -17.59
CA LEU A 308 1.69 33.16 -18.20
C LEU A 308 2.61 34.01 -19.08
N GLY A 309 2.08 35.08 -19.69
CA GLY A 309 2.86 35.94 -20.60
C GLY A 309 3.99 36.69 -19.91
N ASP A 310 3.83 36.95 -18.62
CA ASP A 310 4.82 37.65 -17.79
C ASP A 310 5.94 36.71 -17.32
N ALA A 311 5.84 35.40 -17.59
CA ALA A 311 6.73 34.38 -17.07
C ALA A 311 7.53 33.68 -18.17
N LYS A 312 8.83 33.50 -17.93
CA LYS A 312 9.70 32.66 -18.77
C LYS A 312 9.91 31.32 -18.06
N PHE A 313 9.54 30.21 -18.69
CA PHE A 313 9.69 28.87 -18.12
C PHE A 313 10.97 28.18 -18.59
N PHE A 314 11.64 27.47 -17.69
CA PHE A 314 12.91 26.82 -17.99
C PHE A 314 12.76 25.32 -18.23
N HIS A 315 13.59 24.78 -19.12
CA HIS A 315 13.66 23.36 -19.41
C HIS A 315 14.27 22.58 -18.24
N GLY A 316 13.86 21.31 -18.09
CA GLY A 316 14.36 20.38 -17.08
C GLY A 316 13.52 20.31 -15.81
N ARG A 317 13.95 19.46 -14.87
CA ARG A 317 13.33 19.31 -13.55
C ARG A 317 14.35 19.62 -12.46
N PRO A 318 13.98 20.33 -11.37
CA PRO A 318 12.64 20.87 -11.10
C PRO A 318 12.27 22.03 -12.03
N SER A 319 10.97 22.31 -12.16
CA SER A 319 10.47 23.35 -13.05
C SER A 319 10.65 24.73 -12.42
N LEU A 320 11.27 25.63 -13.18
CA LEU A 320 11.56 26.99 -12.76
C LEU A 320 10.87 28.00 -13.68
N ALA A 321 10.41 29.11 -13.11
CA ALA A 321 9.91 30.27 -13.83
C ALA A 321 10.69 31.51 -13.41
N LEU A 322 11.00 32.38 -14.37
CA LEU A 322 11.50 33.72 -14.14
C LEU A 322 10.36 34.72 -14.34
N VAL A 323 10.05 35.48 -13.30
CA VAL A 323 9.02 36.53 -13.29
C VAL A 323 9.62 37.77 -12.64
N ASP A 324 9.52 38.93 -13.29
CA ASP A 324 10.04 40.20 -12.77
C ASP A 324 11.52 40.11 -12.29
N ARG A 325 12.36 39.32 -13.00
CA ARG A 325 13.79 39.01 -12.70
C ARG A 325 14.05 38.12 -11.50
N SER A 326 13.01 37.57 -10.89
CA SER A 326 13.11 36.63 -9.78
C SER A 326 12.79 35.22 -10.24
N PHE A 327 13.63 34.26 -9.87
CA PHE A 327 13.38 32.85 -10.12
C PHE A 327 12.46 32.26 -9.04
N TYR A 328 11.51 31.44 -9.48
CA TYR A 328 10.56 30.74 -8.63
C TYR A 328 10.48 29.27 -9.00
N LEU A 329 10.32 28.42 -7.99
CA LEU A 329 10.00 27.00 -8.16
C LEU A 329 8.50 26.83 -8.42
N LEU A 330 8.12 26.11 -9.48
CA LEU A 330 6.70 25.86 -9.75
C LEU A 330 6.18 24.68 -8.94
N ARG A 331 5.16 24.94 -8.12
CA ARG A 331 4.33 23.90 -7.52
C ARG A 331 3.25 23.46 -8.50
N ASN A 332 2.96 22.16 -8.48
CA ASN A 332 2.00 21.52 -9.40
C ASN A 332 2.34 21.76 -10.88
N SER A 333 3.63 21.85 -11.20
CA SER A 333 4.10 22.07 -12.56
C SER A 333 3.59 20.97 -13.52
N PRO A 334 2.99 21.34 -14.66
CA PRO A 334 2.59 20.38 -15.67
C PRO A 334 3.82 19.71 -16.32
N PRO A 335 3.64 18.60 -17.07
CA PRO A 335 4.72 18.02 -17.86
C PRO A 335 5.37 19.04 -18.80
N MET A 336 6.68 18.96 -19.03
CA MET A 336 7.44 19.95 -19.81
C MET A 336 6.90 20.16 -21.22
N ALA A 337 6.45 19.09 -21.88
CA ALA A 337 5.80 19.19 -23.19
C ALA A 337 4.53 20.04 -23.18
N LEU A 338 3.76 20.01 -22.08
CA LEU A 338 2.57 20.82 -21.91
C LEU A 338 2.93 22.26 -21.52
N LEU A 339 3.92 22.44 -20.64
CA LEU A 339 4.40 23.77 -20.22
C LEU A 339 4.95 24.57 -21.41
N GLY A 340 5.74 23.95 -22.30
CA GLY A 340 6.24 24.59 -23.52
C GLY A 340 5.12 24.99 -24.49
N LYS A 341 4.09 24.14 -24.64
CA LYS A 341 2.89 24.48 -25.43
C LYS A 341 2.13 25.68 -24.83
N TRP A 342 1.97 25.73 -23.51
CA TRP A 342 1.31 26.84 -22.81
C TRP A 342 2.09 28.15 -22.88
N SER A 343 3.43 28.08 -22.83
CA SER A 343 4.30 29.24 -23.03
C SER A 343 4.07 29.92 -24.40
N LYS A 344 3.86 29.11 -25.45
CA LYS A 344 3.54 29.62 -26.80
C LYS A 344 2.07 30.01 -26.98
N ARG A 345 1.16 29.20 -26.45
CA ARG A 345 -0.29 29.39 -26.55
C ARG A 345 -0.88 29.55 -25.16
N GLN A 346 -0.92 30.80 -24.71
CA GLN A 346 -1.23 31.16 -23.32
C GLN A 346 -2.73 31.11 -22.99
N ALA A 347 -3.59 30.96 -24.00
CA ALA A 347 -5.05 30.90 -23.83
C ALA A 347 -5.70 29.92 -24.81
N LEU A 348 -6.74 29.23 -24.34
CA LEU A 348 -7.56 28.30 -25.11
C LEU A 348 -9.04 28.71 -25.05
N PRO A 349 -9.76 28.80 -26.18
CA PRO A 349 -11.20 29.07 -26.16
C PRO A 349 -11.98 27.99 -25.41
N VAL A 350 -12.90 28.38 -24.53
CA VAL A 350 -13.67 27.46 -23.68
C VAL A 350 -14.51 26.46 -24.51
N GLN A 351 -14.99 26.87 -25.69
CA GLN A 351 -15.75 26.02 -26.61
C GLN A 351 -14.99 24.78 -27.11
N LYS A 352 -13.64 24.81 -27.08
CA LYS A 352 -12.79 23.69 -27.53
C LYS A 352 -12.38 22.75 -26.39
N LEU A 353 -12.82 23.02 -25.17
CA LEU A 353 -12.49 22.19 -24.02
C LEU A 353 -13.39 20.95 -23.99
N SER A 354 -12.85 19.83 -23.50
CA SER A 354 -13.64 18.61 -23.34
C SER A 354 -14.68 18.75 -22.25
N HIS A 355 -15.75 17.95 -22.35
CA HIS A 355 -16.79 17.82 -21.32
C HIS A 355 -16.19 17.66 -19.92
N ARG A 356 -15.23 16.75 -19.78
CA ARG A 356 -14.56 16.47 -18.51
C ARG A 356 -13.87 17.69 -17.93
N LEU A 357 -13.10 18.42 -18.74
CA LEU A 357 -12.35 19.58 -18.26
C LEU A 357 -13.31 20.70 -17.83
N LEU A 358 -14.36 20.97 -18.61
CA LEU A 358 -15.39 21.94 -18.27
C LEU A 358 -16.09 21.61 -16.95
N THR A 359 -16.47 20.34 -16.78
CA THR A 359 -17.13 19.86 -15.56
C THR A 359 -16.23 20.02 -14.33
N LEU A 360 -14.93 19.70 -14.46
CA LEU A 360 -13.96 19.89 -13.37
C LEU A 360 -13.72 21.36 -13.05
N LEU A 361 -13.62 22.22 -14.07
CA LEU A 361 -13.45 23.67 -13.86
C LEU A 361 -14.67 24.27 -13.15
N ARG A 362 -15.89 23.88 -13.53
CA ARG A 362 -17.12 24.31 -12.86
C ARG A 362 -17.19 23.88 -11.39
N LYS A 363 -16.82 22.63 -11.10
CA LYS A 363 -16.77 22.11 -9.70
C LYS A 363 -15.71 22.82 -8.86
N THR A 364 -14.59 23.26 -9.45
CA THR A 364 -13.48 23.89 -8.72
C THR A 364 -13.55 25.41 -8.67
N GLN A 365 -14.26 26.07 -9.59
CA GLN A 365 -14.38 27.52 -9.71
C GLN A 365 -15.85 27.97 -9.86
N PRO A 366 -16.71 27.75 -8.86
CA PRO A 366 -18.15 28.03 -8.99
C PRO A 366 -18.51 29.52 -9.06
N SER A 367 -17.65 30.44 -8.56
CA SER A 367 -18.07 31.83 -8.30
C SER A 367 -17.01 32.92 -8.54
N ASN A 368 -15.93 32.64 -9.28
CA ASN A 368 -14.89 33.65 -9.58
C ASN A 368 -15.29 34.62 -10.71
N GLY A 369 -16.48 35.23 -10.63
CA GLY A 369 -16.94 36.23 -11.60
C GLY A 369 -17.33 35.69 -12.99
N VAL A 370 -17.21 34.38 -13.22
CA VAL A 370 -17.55 33.72 -14.47
C VAL A 370 -19.01 33.26 -14.45
N ASN A 371 -19.81 33.73 -15.41
CA ASN A 371 -21.19 33.27 -15.58
C ASN A 371 -21.21 31.94 -16.37
N TRP A 372 -21.24 30.82 -15.64
CA TRP A 372 -21.25 29.47 -16.23
C TRP A 372 -22.45 29.21 -17.14
N ASP A 373 -23.59 29.84 -16.89
CA ASP A 373 -24.80 29.67 -17.71
C ASP A 373 -24.68 30.34 -19.09
N GLN A 374 -23.77 31.31 -19.23
CA GLN A 374 -23.40 31.86 -20.53
C GLN A 374 -22.40 30.97 -21.28
N LEU A 375 -21.57 30.21 -20.55
CA LEU A 375 -20.48 29.39 -21.10
C LEU A 375 -20.89 28.03 -21.61
N CYS A 376 -21.68 27.30 -20.83
CA CYS A 376 -22.07 25.94 -21.13
C CYS A 376 -23.53 25.69 -20.76
N VAL A 377 -24.13 24.75 -21.46
CA VAL A 377 -25.49 24.29 -21.15
C VAL A 377 -25.37 23.17 -20.14
N ALA A 378 -25.85 23.39 -18.91
CA ALA A 378 -25.89 22.35 -17.89
C ALA A 378 -27.17 21.52 -18.03
N HIS A 379 -27.02 20.20 -17.94
CA HIS A 379 -28.11 19.23 -17.98
C HIS A 379 -28.13 18.47 -16.65
N THR A 380 -29.30 18.46 -15.99
CA THR A 380 -29.61 17.43 -15.00
C THR A 380 -29.93 16.14 -15.74
N ALA A 381 -29.52 15.01 -15.17
CA ALA A 381 -29.69 13.73 -15.83
C ALA A 381 -29.89 12.59 -14.83
N ARG A 382 -30.74 11.64 -15.23
CA ARG A 382 -31.00 10.44 -14.45
C ARG A 382 -30.07 9.31 -14.89
N PRO A 383 -29.27 8.72 -13.98
CA PRO A 383 -28.41 7.60 -14.32
C PRO A 383 -29.22 6.34 -14.63
N GLN A 384 -28.77 5.60 -15.63
CA GLN A 384 -29.35 4.34 -16.09
C GLN A 384 -28.26 3.28 -16.21
N PHE A 385 -28.38 2.19 -15.45
CA PHE A 385 -27.52 1.03 -15.61
C PHE A 385 -28.21 0.00 -16.50
N VAL A 386 -27.56 -0.37 -17.61
CA VAL A 386 -28.06 -1.38 -18.55
C VAL A 386 -27.22 -2.64 -18.41
N PHE A 387 -27.82 -3.71 -17.90
CA PHE A 387 -27.19 -5.02 -17.70
C PHE A 387 -27.64 -6.03 -18.75
N GLU A 388 -26.70 -6.65 -19.45
CA GLU A 388 -26.95 -7.76 -20.36
C GLU A 388 -26.22 -9.00 -19.84
N LEU A 389 -26.97 -9.97 -19.32
CA LEU A 389 -26.43 -11.28 -18.95
C LEU A 389 -26.49 -12.22 -20.16
N ALA A 390 -25.35 -12.48 -20.79
CA ALA A 390 -25.18 -13.36 -21.94
C ALA A 390 -24.31 -14.56 -21.55
N ASP A 391 -24.99 -15.64 -21.15
CA ASP A 391 -24.44 -16.96 -20.79
C ASP A 391 -23.28 -16.96 -19.77
N GLU A 392 -22.04 -16.74 -20.22
CA GLU A 392 -20.83 -16.66 -19.37
C GLU A 392 -20.38 -15.22 -19.06
N THR A 393 -21.10 -14.20 -19.55
CA THR A 393 -20.67 -12.79 -19.40
C THR A 393 -21.80 -11.90 -18.94
N VAL A 394 -21.51 -10.99 -17.99
CA VAL A 394 -22.35 -9.86 -17.63
C VAL A 394 -21.75 -8.63 -18.29
N ARG A 395 -22.48 -8.02 -19.23
CA ARG A 395 -22.11 -6.72 -19.80
C ARG A 395 -22.91 -5.63 -19.11
N LEU A 396 -22.26 -4.51 -18.85
CA LEU A 396 -22.84 -3.36 -18.19
C LEU A 396 -22.49 -2.10 -18.98
N ARG A 397 -23.48 -1.23 -19.17
CA ARG A 397 -23.29 0.15 -19.63
C ARG A 397 -23.91 1.10 -18.63
N LEU A 398 -23.21 2.20 -18.32
CA LEU A 398 -23.72 3.29 -17.51
C LEU A 398 -24.09 4.45 -18.44
N LEU A 399 -25.39 4.71 -18.52
CA LEU A 399 -25.99 5.77 -19.30
C LEU A 399 -26.55 6.86 -18.38
N ALA A 400 -26.83 8.03 -18.94
CA ALA A 400 -27.51 9.13 -18.29
C ALA A 400 -28.51 9.74 -19.27
N LEU A 401 -29.79 9.75 -18.88
CA LEU A 401 -30.86 10.36 -19.65
C LEU A 401 -31.04 11.81 -19.20
N SER A 402 -30.82 12.77 -20.09
CA SER A 402 -31.00 14.18 -19.77
C SER A 402 -32.47 14.49 -19.53
N GLU A 403 -32.78 15.12 -18.39
CA GLU A 403 -34.15 15.53 -18.08
C GLU A 403 -34.58 16.75 -18.90
N ARG A 404 -33.62 17.52 -19.41
CA ARG A 404 -33.85 18.75 -20.18
C ARG A 404 -34.35 18.46 -21.60
N ASP A 405 -33.75 17.49 -22.28
CA ASP A 405 -34.00 17.25 -23.71
C ASP A 405 -34.02 15.77 -24.11
N GLN A 406 -34.01 14.86 -23.14
CA GLN A 406 -34.07 13.41 -23.34
C GLN A 406 -32.88 12.85 -24.14
N SER A 407 -31.77 13.59 -24.26
CA SER A 407 -30.54 13.05 -24.86
C SER A 407 -29.93 11.96 -23.97
N ILE A 408 -29.40 10.90 -24.60
CA ILE A 408 -28.73 9.78 -23.94
C ILE A 408 -27.23 10.00 -23.98
N TRP A 409 -26.62 9.95 -22.80
CA TRP A 409 -25.19 10.09 -22.62
C TRP A 409 -24.62 8.80 -22.06
N ARG A 410 -23.49 8.36 -22.60
CA ARG A 410 -22.77 7.18 -22.15
C ARG A 410 -21.53 7.58 -21.36
N TRP A 411 -21.34 6.97 -20.19
CA TRP A 411 -20.09 7.08 -19.44
C TRP A 411 -19.03 6.23 -20.13
N THR A 412 -17.86 6.80 -20.42
CA THR A 412 -16.74 6.07 -21.06
C THR A 412 -15.75 5.47 -20.06
N GLY A 413 -15.91 5.77 -18.76
CA GLY A 413 -14.94 5.50 -17.70
C GLY A 413 -14.20 6.75 -17.23
N HIS A 414 -14.09 7.77 -18.09
CA HIS A 414 -13.42 9.03 -17.78
C HIS A 414 -14.26 10.27 -18.07
N GLU A 415 -15.16 10.21 -19.05
CA GLU A 415 -16.02 11.32 -19.45
C GLU A 415 -17.39 10.83 -19.94
N TRP A 416 -18.37 11.73 -19.92
CA TRP A 416 -19.69 11.50 -20.51
C TRP A 416 -19.67 11.94 -21.98
N GLN A 417 -20.16 11.09 -22.87
CA GLN A 417 -20.28 11.36 -24.30
C GLN A 417 -21.71 11.12 -24.76
N ILE A 418 -22.23 11.96 -25.65
CA ILE A 418 -23.55 11.76 -26.25
C ILE A 418 -23.49 10.52 -27.15
N GLU A 419 -24.42 9.58 -26.96
CA GLU A 419 -24.44 8.31 -27.69
C GLU A 419 -24.95 8.46 -29.13
N GLU A 420 -25.98 9.28 -29.32
CA GLU A 420 -26.54 9.60 -30.65
C GLU A 420 -26.39 11.10 -30.94
N PRO A 421 -25.64 11.49 -32.00
CA PRO A 421 -25.48 12.89 -32.35
C PRO A 421 -26.81 13.50 -32.77
N ARG A 422 -27.14 14.68 -32.24
CA ARG A 422 -28.37 15.41 -32.59
C ARG A 422 -28.33 15.88 -34.04
N GLU A 423 -29.52 15.98 -34.65
CA GLU A 423 -29.68 16.58 -35.98
C GLU A 423 -29.27 18.07 -36.03
N ARG A 424 -29.28 18.77 -34.88
CA ARG A 424 -28.84 20.18 -34.76
C ARG A 424 -27.90 20.34 -33.56
N PRO A 425 -26.59 20.55 -33.79
CA PRO A 425 -25.65 20.84 -32.71
C PRO A 425 -25.92 22.22 -32.11
N THR A 426 -25.75 22.35 -30.79
CA THR A 426 -25.78 23.64 -30.10
C THR A 426 -24.46 24.37 -30.28
N ASP A 427 -24.50 25.71 -30.41
CA ASP A 427 -23.28 26.54 -30.49
C ASP A 427 -22.47 26.55 -29.18
N LYS A 428 -23.10 26.18 -28.05
CA LYS A 428 -22.47 26.14 -26.73
C LYS A 428 -22.12 24.70 -26.34
N PRO A 429 -20.99 24.49 -25.62
CA PRO A 429 -20.66 23.18 -25.07
C PRO A 429 -21.69 22.75 -24.01
N GLU A 430 -22.09 21.48 -24.06
CA GLU A 430 -23.04 20.90 -23.12
C GLU A 430 -22.32 20.07 -22.05
N ILE A 431 -22.80 20.14 -20.81
CA ILE A 431 -22.29 19.35 -19.70
C ILE A 431 -23.41 18.69 -18.89
N LEU A 432 -23.21 17.44 -18.51
CA LEU A 432 -23.92 16.82 -17.40
C LEU A 432 -23.38 17.31 -16.06
N ASP A 433 -24.23 17.93 -15.25
CA ASP A 433 -23.90 18.38 -13.89
C ASP A 433 -25.03 17.96 -12.93
N ASP A 434 -24.87 16.79 -12.32
CA ASP A 434 -25.85 16.20 -11.44
C ASP A 434 -25.17 15.29 -10.40
N SER A 435 -25.49 15.46 -9.12
CA SER A 435 -24.89 14.69 -8.03
C SER A 435 -25.24 13.20 -8.07
N ARG A 436 -26.39 12.84 -8.66
CA ARG A 436 -26.83 11.43 -8.81
C ARG A 436 -25.87 10.61 -9.68
N LEU A 437 -25.21 11.27 -10.64
CA LEU A 437 -24.24 10.62 -11.53
C LEU A 437 -22.97 10.24 -10.78
N ASP A 438 -22.51 11.08 -9.85
CA ASP A 438 -21.30 10.81 -9.06
C ASP A 438 -21.50 9.58 -8.15
N GLU A 439 -22.66 9.45 -7.49
CA GLU A 439 -23.01 8.26 -6.70
C GLU A 439 -23.02 6.98 -7.55
N SER A 440 -23.55 7.08 -8.77
CA SER A 440 -23.61 5.96 -9.72
C SER A 440 -22.23 5.52 -10.18
N ILE A 441 -21.34 6.48 -10.51
CA ILE A 441 -19.96 6.19 -10.87
C ILE A 441 -19.19 5.57 -9.69
N GLN A 442 -19.45 6.02 -8.46
CA GLN A 442 -18.84 5.44 -7.27
C GLN A 442 -19.28 3.99 -7.02
N TRP A 443 -20.57 3.70 -7.19
CA TRP A 443 -21.08 2.33 -7.06
C TRP A 443 -20.49 1.40 -8.13
N LEU A 444 -20.41 1.86 -9.39
CA LEU A 444 -19.78 1.13 -10.49
C LEU A 444 -18.33 0.72 -10.19
N ARG A 445 -17.57 1.59 -9.51
CA ARG A 445 -16.16 1.35 -9.13
C ARG A 445 -15.96 0.34 -8.00
N ARG A 446 -17.02 -0.06 -7.28
CA ARG A 446 -16.91 -1.03 -6.17
C ARG A 446 -16.79 -2.47 -6.65
N LEU A 447 -17.10 -2.72 -7.91
CA LEU A 447 -17.10 -4.04 -8.53
C LEU A 447 -15.90 -4.16 -9.47
N ASP A 448 -15.27 -5.34 -9.47
CA ASP A 448 -14.15 -5.66 -10.35
C ASP A 448 -14.67 -5.95 -11.77
N TRP A 449 -14.85 -4.88 -12.54
CA TRP A 449 -15.21 -4.95 -13.94
C TRP A 449 -13.96 -4.93 -14.84
N PHE A 450 -13.97 -5.74 -15.89
CA PHE A 450 -13.05 -5.61 -17.02
C PHE A 450 -13.61 -4.62 -18.05
N THR A 451 -12.77 -3.75 -18.61
CA THR A 451 -13.20 -2.75 -19.61
C THR A 451 -12.46 -2.99 -20.94
N PRO A 452 -13.03 -3.76 -21.89
CA PRO A 452 -12.39 -3.98 -23.19
C PRO A 452 -12.37 -2.72 -24.06
N GLU A 453 -13.40 -1.87 -23.93
CA GLU A 453 -13.56 -0.62 -24.65
C GLU A 453 -14.14 0.47 -23.74
N PRO A 454 -13.92 1.76 -24.05
CA PRO A 454 -14.45 2.84 -23.23
C PRO A 454 -15.98 2.80 -23.13
N GLY A 455 -16.49 2.66 -21.91
CA GLY A 455 -17.92 2.67 -21.60
C GLY A 455 -18.64 1.34 -21.67
N LEU A 456 -17.91 0.24 -21.88
CA LEU A 456 -18.42 -1.12 -21.70
C LEU A 456 -17.69 -1.80 -20.55
N TRP A 457 -18.43 -2.25 -19.56
CA TRP A 457 -17.91 -3.04 -18.43
C TRP A 457 -18.36 -4.49 -18.60
N ILE A 458 -17.43 -5.43 -18.49
CA ILE A 458 -17.67 -6.86 -18.63
C ILE A 458 -17.20 -7.56 -17.35
N GLY A 459 -18.05 -8.39 -16.78
CA GLY A 459 -17.71 -9.32 -15.71
C GLY A 459 -17.95 -10.75 -16.18
N ASP A 460 -17.09 -11.68 -15.75
CA ASP A 460 -17.33 -13.10 -15.99
C ASP A 460 -18.51 -13.54 -15.13
N ALA A 461 -19.57 -14.04 -15.77
CA ALA A 461 -20.75 -14.55 -15.07
C ALA A 461 -20.41 -15.90 -14.45
N ASN A 462 -19.69 -15.89 -13.34
CA ASN A 462 -19.43 -17.07 -12.52
C ASN A 462 -20.08 -16.92 -11.14
N GLU A 463 -20.13 -18.01 -10.37
CA GLU A 463 -20.79 -18.03 -9.06
C GLU A 463 -20.21 -16.96 -8.10
N ASN A 464 -18.88 -16.78 -8.09
CA ASN A 464 -18.22 -15.82 -7.23
C ASN A 464 -18.61 -14.37 -7.58
N PHE A 465 -18.55 -14.01 -8.86
CA PHE A 465 -18.91 -12.69 -9.35
C PHE A 465 -20.39 -12.37 -9.06
N LEU A 466 -21.30 -13.31 -9.34
CA LEU A 466 -22.73 -13.14 -9.06
C LEU A 466 -23.00 -13.00 -7.55
N ASN A 467 -22.27 -13.74 -6.70
CA ASN A 467 -22.35 -13.57 -5.25
C ASN A 467 -21.88 -12.19 -4.77
N ILE A 468 -20.76 -11.69 -5.30
CA ILE A 468 -20.26 -10.33 -5.00
C ILE A 468 -21.26 -9.27 -5.47
N LEU A 469 -21.80 -9.43 -6.68
CA LEU A 469 -22.82 -8.54 -7.21
C LEU A 469 -24.08 -8.56 -6.33
N ALA A 470 -24.55 -9.73 -5.90
CA ALA A 470 -25.70 -9.88 -5.02
C ALA A 470 -25.49 -9.27 -3.63
N ALA A 471 -24.26 -9.34 -3.10
CA ALA A 471 -23.91 -8.75 -1.81
C ALA A 471 -23.85 -7.21 -1.87
N THR A 472 -23.44 -6.65 -3.01
CA THR A 472 -23.34 -5.19 -3.22
C THR A 472 -24.64 -4.56 -3.76
N TRP A 473 -25.54 -5.38 -4.29
CA TRP A 473 -26.83 -4.97 -4.87
C TRP A 473 -27.71 -4.12 -3.94
N PRO A 474 -27.84 -4.40 -2.63
CA PRO A 474 -28.64 -3.58 -1.72
C PRO A 474 -28.12 -2.14 -1.58
N ALA A 475 -26.83 -1.91 -1.82
CA ALA A 475 -26.19 -0.59 -1.73
C ALA A 475 -26.21 0.19 -3.05
N ARG A 476 -27.02 -0.24 -4.04
CA ARG A 476 -27.15 0.43 -5.33
C ARG A 476 -27.83 1.81 -5.20
N PRO A 477 -27.47 2.81 -6.02
CA PRO A 477 -28.10 4.13 -5.97
C PRO A 477 -29.60 4.08 -6.23
N ALA A 478 -30.43 4.55 -5.30
CA ALA A 478 -31.88 4.54 -5.43
C ALA A 478 -32.40 5.52 -6.51
N SER A 479 -31.61 6.55 -6.83
CA SER A 479 -31.93 7.52 -7.88
C SER A 479 -31.72 6.99 -9.30
N ALA A 480 -30.92 5.92 -9.44
CA ALA A 480 -30.59 5.30 -10.71
C ALA A 480 -31.70 4.33 -11.15
N GLU A 481 -31.91 4.26 -12.46
CA GLU A 481 -32.76 3.26 -13.08
C GLU A 481 -31.91 2.06 -13.51
N PHE A 482 -32.43 0.85 -13.26
CA PHE A 482 -31.72 -0.40 -13.55
C PHE A 482 -32.52 -1.18 -14.57
N LEU A 483 -31.94 -1.32 -15.77
CA LEU A 483 -32.48 -2.06 -16.89
C LEU A 483 -31.67 -3.34 -17.09
N GLY A 484 -32.32 -4.39 -17.57
CA GLY A 484 -31.59 -5.55 -18.00
C GLY A 484 -32.40 -6.53 -18.82
N ASN A 485 -31.70 -7.45 -19.47
CA ASN A 485 -32.34 -8.52 -20.23
C ASN A 485 -33.10 -9.49 -19.29
N PRO A 486 -34.00 -10.35 -19.82
CA PRO A 486 -34.83 -11.22 -18.98
C PRO A 486 -34.04 -12.10 -17.99
N ALA A 487 -32.86 -12.57 -18.40
CA ALA A 487 -31.98 -13.38 -17.55
C ALA A 487 -31.48 -12.59 -16.32
N PHE A 488 -30.96 -11.37 -16.53
CA PHE A 488 -30.52 -10.51 -15.44
C PHE A 488 -31.69 -10.04 -14.56
N HIS A 489 -32.83 -9.74 -15.18
CA HIS A 489 -34.04 -9.31 -14.49
C HIS A 489 -34.52 -10.36 -13.47
N ARG A 490 -34.49 -11.64 -13.85
CA ARG A 490 -34.85 -12.77 -12.98
C ARG A 490 -33.93 -12.95 -11.77
N LEU A 491 -32.67 -12.54 -11.86
CA LEU A 491 -31.69 -12.73 -10.78
C LEU A 491 -31.65 -11.55 -9.80
N PHE A 492 -31.77 -10.32 -10.28
CA PHE A 492 -31.45 -9.14 -9.46
C PHE A 492 -32.57 -8.10 -9.37
N LEU A 493 -33.44 -7.98 -10.38
CA LEU A 493 -34.51 -6.97 -10.40
C LEU A 493 -35.80 -7.52 -9.80
N GLN A 494 -36.15 -8.75 -10.16
CA GLN A 494 -37.25 -9.53 -9.59
C GLN A 494 -36.71 -10.94 -9.31
N PRO A 495 -35.95 -11.13 -8.22
CA PRO A 495 -35.32 -12.41 -7.88
C PRO A 495 -36.38 -13.50 -7.73
N ARG A 496 -36.24 -14.56 -8.52
CA ARG A 496 -37.07 -15.77 -8.44
C ARG A 496 -36.19 -16.93 -7.96
N GLN A 497 -36.28 -17.22 -6.67
CA GLN A 497 -35.47 -18.26 -6.03
C GLN A 497 -36.16 -19.61 -6.18
N LEU A 498 -35.44 -20.59 -6.74
CA LEU A 498 -35.94 -21.96 -6.81
C LEU A 498 -35.82 -22.65 -5.45
N ARG A 499 -36.86 -23.41 -5.12
CA ARG A 499 -36.96 -24.16 -3.87
C ARG A 499 -37.25 -25.64 -4.15
N PRO A 500 -36.59 -26.56 -3.44
CA PRO A 500 -36.99 -27.95 -3.45
C PRO A 500 -38.27 -28.13 -2.61
N GLN A 501 -39.17 -28.96 -3.12
CA GLN A 501 -40.41 -29.38 -2.47
C GLN A 501 -40.33 -30.88 -2.19
N LEU A 502 -40.38 -31.24 -0.90
CA LEU A 502 -40.36 -32.64 -0.48
C LEU A 502 -41.78 -33.21 -0.55
N VAL A 503 -41.96 -34.21 -1.41
CA VAL A 503 -43.25 -34.85 -1.66
C VAL A 503 -43.25 -36.26 -1.07
N VAL A 504 -44.30 -36.58 -0.30
CA VAL A 504 -44.55 -37.93 0.22
C VAL A 504 -45.69 -38.57 -0.55
N ARG A 505 -45.48 -39.78 -1.07
CA ARG A 505 -46.51 -40.58 -1.72
C ARG A 505 -46.72 -41.88 -0.94
N GLY A 506 -47.98 -42.30 -0.80
CA GLY A 506 -48.34 -43.57 -0.16
C GLY A 506 -48.32 -44.72 -1.16
N SER A 507 -47.72 -45.85 -0.78
CA SER A 507 -47.65 -47.06 -1.64
C SER A 507 -48.82 -48.04 -1.41
N GLY A 508 -49.67 -47.81 -0.40
CA GLY A 508 -50.81 -48.68 -0.05
C GLY A 508 -50.46 -49.85 0.90
N ILE A 509 -49.17 -50.05 1.17
CA ILE A 509 -48.60 -50.87 2.25
C ILE A 509 -47.71 -49.88 3.05
N ASP A 510 -47.37 -50.13 4.34
CA ASP A 510 -46.73 -49.17 5.28
C ASP A 510 -45.27 -48.76 4.94
N TRP A 511 -44.96 -48.56 3.65
CA TRP A 511 -43.76 -47.92 3.12
C TRP A 511 -44.17 -46.62 2.47
N PHE A 512 -43.54 -45.53 2.90
CA PHE A 512 -43.69 -44.21 2.28
C PHE A 512 -42.65 -44.08 1.18
N THR A 513 -43.02 -43.43 0.08
CA THR A 513 -42.03 -42.98 -0.89
C THR A 513 -41.84 -41.47 -0.77
N VAL A 514 -40.59 -41.05 -0.70
CA VAL A 514 -40.20 -39.65 -0.61
C VAL A 514 -39.43 -39.27 -1.87
N SER A 515 -39.73 -38.10 -2.43
CA SER A 515 -39.00 -37.50 -3.54
C SER A 515 -38.87 -36.00 -3.31
N ALA A 516 -37.80 -35.39 -3.80
CA ALA A 516 -37.66 -33.94 -3.87
C ALA A 516 -37.92 -33.48 -5.30
N GLU A 517 -39.01 -32.74 -5.49
CA GLU A 517 -39.36 -32.10 -6.75
C GLU A 517 -38.96 -30.62 -6.66
N TRP A 518 -38.50 -30.01 -7.76
CA TRP A 518 -38.15 -28.58 -7.75
C TRP A 518 -39.32 -27.75 -8.24
N GLU A 519 -39.61 -26.63 -7.57
CA GLU A 519 -40.64 -25.69 -8.02
C GLU A 519 -40.22 -25.07 -9.35
N GLN A 520 -40.91 -25.39 -10.44
CA GLN A 520 -40.43 -25.06 -11.78
C GLN A 520 -40.79 -23.65 -12.26
N GLU A 521 -41.58 -22.84 -11.55
CA GLU A 521 -41.98 -21.45 -11.92
C GLU A 521 -42.14 -21.13 -13.44
N GLY A 522 -42.62 -22.09 -14.25
CA GLY A 522 -42.77 -21.95 -15.71
C GLY A 522 -41.54 -22.30 -16.57
N LEU A 523 -40.43 -22.73 -15.98
CA LEU A 523 -39.24 -23.27 -16.63
C LEU A 523 -39.42 -24.77 -16.90
N LYS A 524 -39.20 -25.19 -18.15
CA LYS A 524 -39.12 -26.62 -18.49
C LYS A 524 -37.70 -27.10 -18.19
N LEU A 525 -37.47 -27.64 -17.00
CA LEU A 525 -36.19 -28.21 -16.61
C LEU A 525 -36.03 -29.62 -17.20
N THR A 526 -34.87 -29.89 -17.79
CA THR A 526 -34.55 -31.24 -18.29
C THR A 526 -34.15 -32.17 -17.13
N PRO A 527 -34.15 -33.50 -17.33
CA PRO A 527 -33.65 -34.42 -16.31
C PRO A 527 -32.19 -34.15 -15.92
N ALA A 528 -31.36 -33.68 -16.85
CA ALA A 528 -29.96 -33.31 -16.59
C ALA A 528 -29.86 -32.06 -15.69
N ASP A 529 -30.76 -31.10 -15.88
CA ASP A 529 -30.84 -29.90 -15.04
C ASP A 529 -31.20 -30.25 -13.59
N LEU A 530 -32.19 -31.13 -13.41
CA LEU A 530 -32.61 -31.59 -12.08
C LEU A 530 -31.47 -32.31 -11.35
N HIS A 531 -30.65 -33.09 -12.06
CA HIS A 531 -29.47 -33.73 -11.47
C HIS A 531 -28.39 -32.71 -11.06
N ARG A 532 -28.21 -31.60 -11.79
CA ARG A 532 -27.28 -30.54 -11.37
C ARG A 532 -27.79 -29.81 -10.12
N LEU A 533 -29.09 -29.52 -10.07
CA LEU A 533 -29.73 -28.89 -8.92
C LEU A 533 -29.64 -29.78 -7.67
N GLN A 534 -29.73 -31.10 -7.83
CA GLN A 534 -29.58 -32.08 -6.74
C GLN A 534 -28.25 -32.00 -5.99
N SER A 535 -27.15 -31.76 -6.70
CA SER A 535 -25.82 -31.64 -6.11
C SER A 535 -25.40 -30.21 -5.80
N ALA A 536 -26.24 -29.22 -6.15
CA ALA A 536 -25.89 -27.82 -6.01
C ALA A 536 -26.08 -27.34 -4.58
N THR A 537 -25.03 -26.74 -4.03
CA THR A 537 -25.02 -26.08 -2.71
C THR A 537 -24.84 -24.57 -2.80
N GLY A 538 -24.40 -24.09 -3.97
CA GLY A 538 -24.19 -22.67 -4.27
C GLY A 538 -25.51 -21.90 -4.45
N ARG A 539 -25.47 -20.59 -4.17
CA ARG A 539 -26.61 -19.69 -4.37
C ARG A 539 -26.95 -19.52 -5.85
N PHE A 540 -25.95 -19.48 -6.73
CA PHE A 540 -26.13 -19.33 -8.16
C PHE A 540 -25.67 -20.57 -8.90
N VAL A 541 -26.54 -21.14 -9.73
CA VAL A 541 -26.26 -22.36 -10.50
C VAL A 541 -26.52 -22.10 -11.98
N LYS A 542 -25.57 -22.53 -12.82
CA LYS A 542 -25.71 -22.46 -14.27
C LYS A 542 -26.28 -23.75 -14.84
N LEU A 543 -27.44 -23.63 -15.51
CA LEU A 543 -28.04 -24.69 -16.30
C LEU A 543 -27.80 -24.45 -17.80
N PRO A 544 -27.52 -25.50 -18.60
CA PRO A 544 -27.27 -25.36 -20.04
C PRO A 544 -28.42 -24.69 -20.81
N ASP A 545 -29.66 -25.08 -20.52
CA ASP A 545 -30.83 -24.64 -21.30
C ASP A 545 -31.57 -23.44 -20.67
N ALA A 546 -31.51 -23.32 -19.34
CA ALA A 546 -32.25 -22.30 -18.57
C ALA A 546 -31.38 -21.14 -18.06
N GLY A 547 -30.07 -21.18 -18.31
CA GLY A 547 -29.09 -20.17 -17.87
C GLY A 547 -28.86 -20.15 -16.35
N TRP A 548 -28.43 -19.00 -15.84
CA TRP A 548 -28.16 -18.79 -14.41
C TRP A 548 -29.45 -18.69 -13.58
N LEU A 549 -29.51 -19.45 -12.50
CA LEU A 549 -30.62 -19.49 -11.56
C LEU A 549 -30.14 -19.19 -10.14
N GLU A 550 -31.01 -18.59 -9.33
CA GLU A 550 -30.79 -18.39 -7.91
C GLU A 550 -31.54 -19.47 -7.11
N LEU A 551 -30.86 -20.11 -6.17
CA LEU A 551 -31.44 -21.08 -5.25
C LEU A 551 -31.65 -20.43 -3.88
N ASP A 552 -32.75 -20.80 -3.23
CA ASP A 552 -32.94 -20.51 -1.81
C ASP A 552 -32.07 -21.47 -1.00
N THR A 553 -30.86 -21.02 -0.65
CA THR A 553 -29.86 -21.87 0.02
C THR A 553 -30.35 -22.38 1.38
N ALA A 554 -31.18 -21.61 2.09
CA ALA A 554 -31.77 -22.03 3.34
C ALA A 554 -32.78 -23.16 3.11
N ALA A 555 -33.64 -23.05 2.10
CA ALA A 555 -34.58 -24.12 1.74
C ALA A 555 -33.86 -25.38 1.24
N VAL A 556 -32.79 -25.24 0.43
CA VAL A 556 -32.00 -26.36 -0.09
C VAL A 556 -31.29 -27.10 1.04
N GLN A 557 -30.66 -26.38 1.96
CA GLN A 557 -30.01 -26.98 3.12
C GLN A 557 -31.02 -27.69 4.03
N SER A 558 -32.15 -27.05 4.31
CA SER A 558 -33.22 -27.63 5.13
C SER A 558 -33.80 -28.91 4.51
N ALA A 559 -33.94 -28.96 3.18
CA ALA A 559 -34.41 -30.14 2.47
C ALA A 559 -33.39 -31.29 2.49
N HIS A 560 -32.09 -31.00 2.38
CA HIS A 560 -31.03 -32.01 2.53
C HIS A 560 -31.03 -32.62 3.93
N GLU A 561 -31.15 -31.80 4.97
CA GLU A 561 -31.24 -32.27 6.37
C GLU A 561 -32.43 -33.21 6.55
N ALA A 562 -33.61 -32.85 6.02
CA ALA A 562 -34.81 -33.67 6.14
C ALA A 562 -34.68 -35.05 5.46
N LEU A 563 -33.99 -35.12 4.31
CA LEU A 563 -33.76 -36.39 3.62
C LEU A 563 -32.67 -37.21 4.31
N ALA A 564 -31.62 -36.58 4.83
CA ALA A 564 -30.58 -37.25 5.60
C ALA A 564 -31.13 -37.90 6.87
N ASP A 565 -32.04 -37.22 7.59
CA ASP A 565 -32.73 -37.77 8.76
C ASP A 565 -33.58 -39.01 8.41
N LEU A 566 -34.08 -39.09 7.17
CA LEU A 566 -34.78 -40.26 6.63
C LEU A 566 -33.85 -41.37 6.12
N GLY A 567 -32.53 -41.16 6.16
CA GLY A 567 -31.55 -42.08 5.57
C GLY A 567 -31.59 -42.10 4.04
N VAL A 568 -32.02 -41.00 3.42
CA VAL A 568 -32.12 -40.81 1.97
C VAL A 568 -31.05 -39.83 1.51
N ASP A 569 -30.23 -40.26 0.55
CA ASP A 569 -29.18 -39.41 -0.01
C ASP A 569 -29.71 -38.53 -1.17
N GLY A 570 -29.48 -37.22 -1.04
CA GLY A 570 -29.67 -36.21 -2.09
C GLY A 570 -31.13 -35.86 -2.42
N LEU A 571 -31.32 -34.72 -3.10
CA LEU A 571 -32.65 -34.19 -3.47
C LEU A 571 -33.23 -34.84 -4.74
N SER A 572 -33.27 -36.18 -4.80
CA SER A 572 -33.71 -36.89 -6.00
C SER A 572 -35.22 -36.75 -6.28
N ALA A 573 -35.57 -36.48 -7.53
CA ALA A 573 -36.95 -36.55 -8.02
C ALA A 573 -37.48 -37.99 -8.14
N ILE A 574 -36.58 -38.99 -8.08
CA ILE A 574 -36.96 -40.39 -8.12
C ILE A 574 -37.52 -40.79 -6.74
N PRO A 575 -38.73 -41.35 -6.66
CA PRO A 575 -39.31 -41.78 -5.38
C PRO A 575 -38.46 -42.87 -4.71
N GLN A 576 -37.96 -42.57 -3.50
CA GLN A 576 -37.18 -43.48 -2.68
C GLN A 576 -38.03 -44.06 -1.55
N LYS A 577 -37.87 -45.34 -1.24
CA LYS A 577 -38.65 -46.02 -0.20
C LYS A 577 -38.04 -45.76 1.17
N VAL A 578 -38.87 -45.32 2.10
CA VAL A 578 -38.50 -45.02 3.48
C VAL A 578 -39.37 -45.83 4.43
N GLY A 579 -38.73 -46.53 5.38
CA GLY A 579 -39.42 -47.29 6.41
C GLY A 579 -39.96 -46.38 7.53
N LEU A 580 -41.04 -46.80 8.20
CA LEU A 580 -41.64 -46.03 9.30
C LEU A 580 -40.65 -45.74 10.44
N GLN A 581 -39.73 -46.67 10.72
CA GLN A 581 -38.68 -46.49 11.74
C GLN A 581 -37.70 -45.37 11.38
N GLN A 582 -37.33 -45.25 10.10
CA GLN A 582 -36.48 -44.15 9.62
C GLN A 582 -37.23 -42.82 9.70
N ALA A 583 -38.52 -42.83 9.34
CA ALA A 583 -39.37 -41.65 9.47
C ALA A 583 -39.61 -41.19 10.91
N ALA A 584 -39.49 -42.08 11.91
CA ALA A 584 -39.60 -41.72 13.32
C ALA A 584 -38.42 -40.90 13.86
N HIS A 585 -37.31 -40.80 13.12
CA HIS A 585 -36.20 -39.90 13.46
C HIS A 585 -36.50 -38.43 13.14
N LEU A 586 -37.56 -38.15 12.36
CA LEU A 586 -37.99 -36.79 12.09
C LEU A 586 -38.71 -36.19 13.30
N ASP A 587 -38.27 -35.01 13.71
CA ASP A 587 -38.97 -34.16 14.66
C ASP A 587 -40.14 -33.39 14.00
N GLU A 588 -40.93 -32.66 14.78
CA GLU A 588 -42.03 -31.83 14.24
C GLU A 588 -41.55 -30.82 13.20
N THR A 589 -40.32 -30.31 13.33
CA THR A 589 -39.74 -29.37 12.38
C THR A 589 -39.39 -30.05 11.05
N GLY A 590 -38.80 -31.25 11.08
CA GLY A 590 -38.53 -32.08 9.91
C GLY A 590 -39.81 -32.49 9.18
N LEU A 591 -40.86 -32.85 9.93
CA LEU A 591 -42.18 -33.15 9.37
C LEU A 591 -42.84 -31.93 8.70
N GLY A 592 -42.57 -30.73 9.20
CA GLY A 592 -43.04 -29.45 8.64
C GLY A 592 -42.49 -29.12 7.24
N ARG A 593 -41.38 -29.75 6.84
CA ARG A 593 -40.68 -29.49 5.56
C ARG A 593 -41.33 -30.16 4.34
N PHE A 594 -42.21 -31.14 4.56
CA PHE A 594 -42.94 -31.82 3.47
C PHE A 594 -44.14 -31.01 3.01
N VAL A 595 -44.44 -31.07 1.71
CA VAL A 595 -45.65 -30.49 1.13
C VAL A 595 -46.88 -31.09 1.83
N ASP A 596 -47.77 -30.22 2.31
CA ASP A 596 -48.98 -30.65 3.00
C ASP A 596 -49.87 -31.45 2.04
N SER A 597 -49.87 -32.76 2.27
CA SER A 597 -50.59 -33.75 1.47
C SER A 597 -51.29 -34.72 2.41
N ALA A 598 -52.34 -35.37 1.92
CA ALA A 598 -53.06 -36.38 2.71
C ALA A 598 -52.10 -37.47 3.25
N HIS A 599 -51.08 -37.83 2.47
CA HIS A 599 -50.05 -38.80 2.85
C HIS A 599 -49.09 -38.26 3.91
N ALA A 600 -48.63 -37.00 3.80
CA ALA A 600 -47.79 -36.38 4.81
C ALA A 600 -48.52 -36.23 6.16
N ARG A 601 -49.82 -35.88 6.15
CA ARG A 601 -50.65 -35.84 7.38
C ARG A 601 -50.83 -37.22 8.01
N ASN A 602 -51.03 -38.25 7.20
CA ASN A 602 -51.12 -39.62 7.69
C ASN A 602 -49.79 -40.08 8.29
N LEU A 603 -48.66 -39.75 7.66
CA LEU A 603 -47.32 -40.03 8.20
C LEU A 603 -47.12 -39.36 9.57
N ARG A 604 -47.42 -38.06 9.69
CA ARG A 604 -47.34 -37.32 10.97
C ARG A 604 -48.17 -37.98 12.07
N LYS A 605 -49.40 -38.40 11.75
CA LYS A 605 -50.28 -39.08 12.69
C LYS A 605 -49.72 -40.44 13.13
N SER A 606 -49.29 -41.27 12.18
CA SER A 606 -48.73 -42.60 12.47
C SER A 606 -47.46 -42.55 13.32
N LEU A 607 -46.62 -41.52 13.12
CA LEU A 607 -45.42 -41.31 13.92
C LEU A 607 -45.73 -40.84 15.35
N GLY A 608 -46.71 -39.94 15.52
CA GLY A 608 -47.13 -39.48 16.85
C GLY A 608 -47.78 -40.58 17.71
N GLU A 609 -48.36 -41.60 17.09
CA GLU A 609 -48.98 -42.74 17.78
C GLU A 609 -47.98 -43.88 18.10
N PHE A 610 -46.74 -43.82 17.59
CA PHE A 610 -45.75 -44.88 17.76
C PHE A 610 -45.09 -44.85 19.15
N LYS A 611 -45.36 -45.86 19.99
CA LYS A 611 -44.83 -45.99 21.37
C LYS A 611 -43.86 -47.18 21.57
N GLY A 612 -43.33 -47.74 20.48
CA GLY A 612 -42.49 -48.94 20.50
C GLY A 612 -43.26 -50.25 20.21
N VAL A 613 -42.56 -51.38 20.34
CA VAL A 613 -43.12 -52.72 20.09
C VAL A 613 -44.02 -53.14 21.26
N PRO A 614 -45.33 -53.34 21.05
CA PRO A 614 -46.24 -53.74 22.13
C PRO A 614 -46.04 -55.21 22.50
N ASP A 615 -46.40 -55.58 23.73
CA ASP A 615 -46.45 -56.98 24.17
C ASP A 615 -47.70 -57.66 23.59
N PHE A 616 -47.55 -58.90 23.14
CA PHE A 616 -48.63 -59.70 22.53
C PHE A 616 -48.79 -61.00 23.28
N ASP A 617 -50.00 -61.51 23.50
CA ASP A 617 -50.15 -62.82 24.17
C ASP A 617 -49.67 -63.99 23.30
N LEU A 618 -49.06 -65.00 23.95
CA LEU A 618 -48.68 -66.24 23.26
C LEU A 618 -49.93 -67.08 22.94
N PRO A 619 -50.00 -67.71 21.75
CA PRO A 619 -51.09 -68.62 21.42
C PRO A 619 -51.13 -69.83 22.36
N ALA A 620 -52.33 -70.20 22.82
CA ALA A 620 -52.53 -71.30 23.77
C ALA A 620 -52.07 -72.68 23.26
N ASN A 621 -51.88 -72.83 21.94
CA ASN A 621 -51.42 -74.07 21.29
C ASN A 621 -49.89 -74.18 21.17
N ILE A 622 -49.13 -73.25 21.75
CA ILE A 622 -47.67 -73.35 21.88
C ILE A 622 -47.32 -74.06 23.19
N HIS A 623 -46.88 -75.31 23.09
CA HIS A 623 -46.44 -76.11 24.23
C HIS A 623 -44.94 -75.91 24.50
N ALA A 624 -44.54 -74.66 24.76
CA ALA A 624 -43.16 -74.31 25.06
C ALA A 624 -43.10 -73.04 25.94
N GLU A 625 -42.13 -72.99 26.86
CA GLU A 625 -41.82 -71.78 27.63
C GLU A 625 -40.78 -70.95 26.87
N LEU A 626 -41.19 -69.81 26.33
CA LEU A 626 -40.27 -68.88 25.66
C LEU A 626 -39.42 -68.14 26.70
N ARG A 627 -38.12 -68.03 26.44
CA ARG A 627 -37.23 -67.13 27.20
C ARG A 627 -37.62 -65.66 26.95
N PRO A 628 -37.31 -64.71 27.85
CA PRO A 628 -37.67 -63.29 27.68
C PRO A 628 -37.26 -62.69 26.33
N TYR A 629 -36.03 -62.94 25.86
CA TYR A 629 -35.58 -62.46 24.55
C TYR A 629 -36.32 -63.10 23.36
N GLN A 630 -36.76 -64.37 23.50
CA GLN A 630 -37.56 -65.04 22.46
C GLN A 630 -38.98 -64.47 22.41
N LYS A 631 -39.50 -64.07 23.58
CA LYS A 631 -40.78 -63.38 23.70
C LYS A 631 -40.73 -62.00 23.05
N GLU A 632 -39.64 -61.26 23.24
CA GLU A 632 -39.38 -59.99 22.55
C GLU A 632 -39.31 -60.17 21.02
N GLY A 633 -38.59 -61.18 20.53
CA GLY A 633 -38.53 -61.49 19.09
C GLY A 633 -39.88 -61.89 18.49
N PHE A 634 -40.73 -62.61 19.24
CA PHE A 634 -42.12 -62.87 18.88
C PHE A 634 -42.95 -61.58 18.81
N ASN A 635 -42.88 -60.73 19.84
CA ASN A 635 -43.60 -59.45 19.88
C ASN A 635 -43.20 -58.55 18.71
N PHE A 636 -41.90 -58.54 18.35
CA PHE A 636 -41.38 -57.83 17.19
C PHE A 636 -42.03 -58.33 15.88
N LEU A 637 -42.07 -59.64 15.64
CA LEU A 637 -42.72 -60.22 14.45
C LEU A 637 -44.23 -59.91 14.39
N CYS A 638 -44.93 -59.98 15.52
CA CYS A 638 -46.34 -59.62 15.62
C CYS A 638 -46.59 -58.13 15.33
N HIS A 639 -45.72 -57.26 15.84
CA HIS A 639 -45.76 -55.82 15.58
C HIS A 639 -45.55 -55.51 14.10
N LEU A 640 -44.50 -56.07 13.49
CA LEU A 640 -44.26 -55.94 12.04
C LEU A 640 -45.49 -56.36 11.24
N THR A 641 -46.13 -57.48 11.63
CA THR A 641 -47.31 -57.99 10.93
C THR A 641 -48.53 -57.07 11.09
N ARG A 642 -48.77 -56.50 12.28
CA ARG A 642 -49.85 -55.53 12.49
C ARG A 642 -49.68 -54.29 11.60
N HIS A 643 -48.44 -53.86 11.41
CA HIS A 643 -48.08 -52.74 10.53
C HIS A 643 -47.81 -53.18 9.08
N LYS A 644 -48.14 -54.42 8.69
CA LYS A 644 -47.90 -54.94 7.32
C LYS A 644 -46.44 -54.73 6.83
N LEU A 645 -45.48 -54.72 7.75
CA LEU A 645 -44.06 -54.62 7.48
C LEU A 645 -43.44 -56.02 7.37
N GLY A 646 -42.45 -56.16 6.50
CA GLY A 646 -41.51 -57.29 6.56
C GLY A 646 -40.41 -57.02 7.59
N GLY A 647 -39.66 -58.05 7.96
CA GLY A 647 -38.50 -57.87 8.83
C GLY A 647 -37.56 -59.06 8.81
N ILE A 648 -36.35 -58.85 9.34
CA ILE A 648 -35.31 -59.87 9.45
C ILE A 648 -35.15 -60.18 10.93
N LEU A 649 -35.45 -61.43 11.32
CA LEU A 649 -35.14 -61.92 12.66
C LEU A 649 -33.69 -62.44 12.68
N ALA A 650 -32.76 -61.55 13.01
CA ALA A 650 -31.31 -61.77 12.91
C ALA A 650 -30.65 -62.17 14.25
N ASP A 651 -31.36 -62.88 15.12
CA ASP A 651 -30.79 -63.39 16.37
C ASP A 651 -29.59 -64.33 16.11
N ASP A 652 -28.66 -64.41 17.06
CA ASP A 652 -27.52 -65.33 16.99
C ASP A 652 -27.92 -66.80 16.84
N MET A 653 -26.98 -67.62 16.36
CA MET A 653 -27.17 -69.06 16.21
C MET A 653 -27.42 -69.73 17.57
N GLY A 654 -28.47 -70.56 17.65
CA GLY A 654 -28.83 -71.27 18.89
C GLY A 654 -29.89 -70.58 19.77
N LEU A 655 -30.24 -69.31 19.50
CA LEU A 655 -31.24 -68.56 20.27
C LEU A 655 -32.72 -68.94 19.99
N GLY A 656 -32.95 -69.96 19.16
CA GLY A 656 -34.30 -70.51 18.97
C GLY A 656 -35.22 -69.71 18.04
N LYS A 657 -34.69 -69.11 16.96
CA LYS A 657 -35.47 -68.41 15.91
C LYS A 657 -36.64 -69.23 15.35
N THR A 658 -36.46 -70.55 15.23
CA THR A 658 -37.51 -71.47 14.76
C THR A 658 -38.71 -71.44 15.70
N LEU A 659 -38.50 -71.49 17.01
CA LEU A 659 -39.58 -71.43 18.01
C LEU A 659 -40.31 -70.08 17.94
N GLN A 660 -39.58 -68.97 17.85
CA GLN A 660 -40.16 -67.63 17.71
C GLN A 660 -41.02 -67.51 16.44
N THR A 661 -40.52 -68.03 15.31
CA THR A 661 -41.23 -68.03 14.03
C THR A 661 -42.49 -68.90 14.09
N LEU A 662 -42.42 -70.08 14.69
CA LEU A 662 -43.58 -70.97 14.85
C LEU A 662 -44.63 -70.36 15.79
N ALA A 663 -44.22 -69.71 16.88
CA ALA A 663 -45.11 -68.97 17.77
C ALA A 663 -45.83 -67.84 17.01
N TRP A 664 -45.09 -67.10 16.19
CA TRP A 664 -45.64 -66.04 15.33
C TRP A 664 -46.64 -66.59 14.28
N LEU A 665 -46.31 -67.69 13.59
CA LEU A 665 -47.22 -68.33 12.64
C LEU A 665 -48.50 -68.87 13.31
N ALA A 666 -48.37 -69.44 14.52
CA ALA A 666 -49.52 -69.87 15.32
C ALA A 666 -50.40 -68.68 15.72
N TRP A 667 -49.79 -67.57 16.11
CA TRP A 667 -50.50 -66.31 16.41
C TRP A 667 -51.24 -65.80 15.16
N LEU A 668 -50.58 -65.77 14.00
CA LEU A 668 -51.18 -65.35 12.74
C LEU A 668 -52.37 -66.22 12.34
N ARG A 669 -52.27 -67.54 12.58
CA ARG A 669 -53.36 -68.49 12.36
C ARG A 669 -54.57 -68.19 13.24
N GLY A 670 -54.34 -67.83 14.51
CA GLY A 670 -55.39 -67.42 15.45
C GLY A 670 -56.12 -66.15 15.01
N GLN A 671 -55.39 -65.15 14.48
CA GLN A 671 -55.97 -63.89 14.03
C GLN A 671 -56.82 -64.02 12.76
N ASN A 672 -56.49 -64.95 11.87
CA ASN A 672 -57.19 -65.14 10.59
C ASN A 672 -58.46 -66.04 10.69
N GLY A 673 -58.82 -66.49 11.88
CA GLY A 673 -60.09 -67.19 12.15
C GLY A 673 -60.32 -68.43 11.28
N LYS A 674 -61.51 -68.52 10.64
CA LYS A 674 -61.98 -69.71 9.90
C LYS A 674 -61.28 -69.98 8.56
N HIS A 675 -60.45 -69.06 8.06
CA HIS A 675 -59.75 -69.20 6.77
C HIS A 675 -58.25 -68.86 6.88
N PRO A 676 -57.45 -69.71 7.56
CA PRO A 676 -56.02 -69.52 7.62
C PRO A 676 -55.40 -69.67 6.22
N ARG A 677 -54.61 -68.68 5.80
CA ARG A 677 -53.83 -68.77 4.56
C ARG A 677 -52.63 -69.71 4.76
N PRO A 678 -52.19 -70.43 3.70
CA PRO A 678 -51.01 -71.26 3.80
C PRO A 678 -49.76 -70.40 4.09
N ALA A 679 -48.89 -70.89 4.97
CA ALA A 679 -47.58 -70.31 5.23
C ALA A 679 -46.51 -71.17 4.54
N LEU A 680 -45.51 -70.53 3.93
CA LEU A 680 -44.38 -71.20 3.30
C LEU A 680 -43.10 -70.89 4.09
N VAL A 681 -42.43 -71.93 4.56
CA VAL A 681 -41.08 -71.84 5.13
C VAL A 681 -40.11 -72.40 4.10
N ILE A 682 -39.07 -71.64 3.78
CA ILE A 682 -37.97 -72.06 2.91
C ILE A 682 -36.73 -72.23 3.79
N CYS A 683 -36.16 -73.43 3.82
CA CYS A 683 -34.96 -73.73 4.60
C CYS A 683 -34.05 -74.72 3.85
N PRO A 684 -32.75 -74.80 4.21
CA PRO A 684 -31.85 -75.81 3.65
C PRO A 684 -32.37 -77.25 3.86
N ALA A 685 -32.05 -78.15 2.93
CA ALA A 685 -32.53 -79.54 2.97
C ALA A 685 -32.15 -80.27 4.27
N SER A 686 -30.97 -79.97 4.82
CA SER A 686 -30.45 -80.56 6.05
C SER A 686 -31.29 -80.27 7.31
N VAL A 687 -32.06 -79.17 7.32
CA VAL A 687 -32.86 -78.76 8.49
C VAL A 687 -34.37 -78.96 8.30
N LEU A 688 -34.81 -79.51 7.17
CA LEU A 688 -36.22 -79.82 6.91
C LEU A 688 -36.82 -80.70 8.00
N HIS A 689 -36.09 -81.72 8.45
CA HIS A 689 -36.55 -82.61 9.51
C HIS A 689 -36.70 -81.88 10.85
N ASN A 690 -35.80 -80.92 11.15
CA ASN A 690 -35.84 -80.12 12.38
C ASN A 690 -37.00 -79.12 12.40
N TRP A 691 -37.46 -78.63 11.24
CA TRP A 691 -38.66 -77.79 11.16
C TRP A 691 -39.96 -78.61 11.21
N ARG A 692 -39.91 -79.90 10.82
CA ARG A 692 -41.07 -80.80 10.82
C ARG A 692 -41.33 -81.43 12.20
N ARG A 693 -40.26 -81.76 12.92
CA ARG A 693 -40.30 -82.27 14.30
C ARG A 693 -40.73 -81.14 15.24
#